data_AF-A0ABD3RB13-F1
#
_entry.id   AF-A0ABD3RB13-F1
#
_cell.length_a   1.000
_cell.length_b   1.000
_cell.length_c   1.000
_cell.angle_alpha   90.00
_cell.angle_beta   90.00
_cell.angle_gamma   90.00
#
_symmetry.space_group_name_H-M   'P 1'
#
loop_
_entity.id
_entity.type
_entity.pdbx_description
1 polymer ?
#
loop_
_entity_poly.entity_id
_entity_poly.type
_entity_poly.pdbx_seq_one_letter_code
_entity_poly.pdbx_strand_id
1 'polypeptide(L)'
;MIVKLAIFGNDSQVAMLDSYTHEAKRLARNLYSVMPTAELRWTDTNLWHLPYIVVMGKEGPALVNSEKERRLVTGEGTEISWSVLKNYFTLRHSLAETGHGFSATSMTAENSPYASATSVFMGWSLSKQSENNADRWDWEDLGYWDDLAAAAWTGWCVLKAGDECSNYLVHEIGHSQTMEHFDVGAALKWGIEDEYPQDGRYMAHHPWGYDSVTRQFRTWFDPLTGMGKLDPLSGPGQGPTSQQCFSQYIPYQAMKAQEWAANTPILLSSSTSDVPADGAYKFNPTMHKYSLLEGSLLAEAVGIAAMPPDEVGIPVITLIGTIGKDKRVCQTYPELRSRSGNTFLFPDPFSPSLPPAFTGASYYAEVRFDDGTTMMGLIAAKNDNENSLNFFSFNVALHRLPMAVALYRFTDSVYPHVSLQSGTELLHLRPISSTSLESLPPLLRVGRGWLGDSSEIFLDHFCVNAKDCDSDRNTVEWRSDVSSDSFVYKSSLTPEPRDLVGATVFKIPVKRQWDSTQEYSITILITRFFNDGKGSSPLLATDPPQDDGSSDIDATHCIRVVAPWEMNDSLPGGLYSSFPDAALEIWAEAVGSNSNRRLIELNISLRLISMTVAPTSSPIQKGTPLPSPQPVQMLWYIDWKLFTCVTDGESTAWAPAYESKHDCCHSHMAYDVELCMGK
;
A
#
# COMPACT_ATOMS: atom_id res chain seq x y z
N MET A 1 -6.29 2.42 -1.68
CA MET A 1 -5.01 2.32 -2.41
C MET A 1 -4.56 3.72 -2.77
N ILE A 2 -3.29 4.07 -2.57
CA ILE A 2 -2.70 5.34 -3.04
C ILE A 2 -1.86 5.07 -4.29
N VAL A 3 -2.20 5.78 -5.36
CA VAL A 3 -1.47 5.77 -6.64
C VAL A 3 -0.79 7.11 -6.84
N LYS A 4 0.51 7.05 -7.09
CA LYS A 4 1.34 8.20 -7.45
C LYS A 4 1.63 8.11 -8.93
N LEU A 5 1.37 9.17 -9.69
CA LEU A 5 1.64 9.16 -11.14
C LEU A 5 2.47 10.36 -11.60
N ALA A 6 3.22 10.16 -12.67
CA ALA A 6 3.98 11.21 -13.35
C ALA A 6 3.61 11.20 -14.83
N ILE A 7 3.16 12.35 -15.36
CA ILE A 7 2.79 12.51 -16.76
C ILE A 7 3.90 13.26 -17.52
N PHE A 8 4.25 12.73 -18.69
CA PHE A 8 5.34 13.17 -19.55
C PHE A 8 6.73 13.01 -18.90
N GLY A 9 7.74 13.55 -19.58
CA GLY A 9 9.14 13.43 -19.20
C GLY A 9 9.75 12.08 -19.59
N ASN A 10 11.06 12.08 -19.83
CA ASN A 10 11.85 10.85 -19.95
C ASN A 10 12.36 10.38 -18.58
N ASP A 11 12.95 9.19 -18.52
CA ASP A 11 13.45 8.58 -17.28
C ASP A 11 14.38 9.50 -16.48
N SER A 12 15.23 10.29 -17.15
CA SER A 12 16.14 11.23 -16.47
C SER A 12 15.40 12.39 -15.81
N GLN A 13 14.30 12.86 -16.41
CA GLN A 13 13.48 13.93 -15.85
C GLN A 13 12.58 13.42 -14.71
N VAL A 14 12.08 12.18 -14.84
CA VAL A 14 11.33 11.51 -13.76
C VAL A 14 12.23 11.24 -12.56
N ALA A 15 13.49 10.87 -12.77
CA ALA A 15 14.46 10.69 -11.68
C ALA A 15 14.77 11.98 -10.90
N MET A 16 14.46 13.15 -11.47
CA MET A 16 14.60 14.46 -10.80
C MET A 16 13.30 14.95 -10.13
N LEU A 17 12.18 14.22 -10.29
CA LEU A 17 10.92 14.55 -9.65
C LEU A 17 11.04 14.31 -8.15
N ASP A 18 10.72 15.34 -7.36
CA ASP A 18 10.49 15.16 -5.92
C ASP A 18 9.09 14.56 -5.73
N SER A 19 9.04 13.23 -5.66
CA SER A 19 7.81 12.48 -5.42
C SER A 19 7.62 12.14 -3.93
N TYR A 20 8.19 12.95 -3.03
CA TYR A 20 8.07 12.73 -1.59
C TYR A 20 6.61 12.74 -1.14
N THR A 21 6.27 11.78 -0.28
CA THR A 21 4.98 11.71 0.41
C THR A 21 5.19 11.27 1.85
N HIS A 22 4.20 11.51 2.69
CA HIS A 22 4.19 11.03 4.08
C HIS A 22 4.29 9.50 4.18
N GLU A 23 4.82 9.02 5.32
CA GLU A 23 4.99 7.60 5.60
C GLU A 23 3.64 6.86 5.69
N ALA A 24 3.48 5.80 4.87
CA ALA A 24 2.24 5.03 4.77
C ALA A 24 1.79 4.43 6.11
N LYS A 25 2.70 3.91 6.94
CA LYS A 25 2.37 3.34 8.28
C LYS A 25 1.75 4.41 9.18
N ARG A 26 2.30 5.63 9.19
CA ARG A 26 1.74 6.78 9.92
C ARG A 26 0.35 7.15 9.38
N LEU A 27 0.20 7.26 8.06
CA LEU A 27 -1.08 7.63 7.44
C LEU A 27 -2.16 6.59 7.73
N ALA A 28 -1.88 5.31 7.55
CA ALA A 28 -2.82 4.21 7.79
C ALA A 28 -3.28 4.17 9.25
N ARG A 29 -2.35 4.25 10.21
CA ARG A 29 -2.64 4.32 11.66
C ARG A 29 -3.57 5.49 11.98
N ASN A 30 -3.23 6.68 11.48
CA ASN A 30 -4.02 7.88 11.71
C ASN A 30 -5.39 7.82 11.06
N LEU A 31 -5.50 7.30 9.84
CA LEU A 31 -6.77 7.23 9.13
C LEU A 31 -7.71 6.22 9.83
N TYR A 32 -7.19 5.04 10.20
CA TYR A 32 -7.98 4.04 10.93
C TYR A 32 -8.52 4.58 12.26
N SER A 33 -7.72 5.38 12.98
CA SER A 33 -8.12 5.93 14.27
C SER A 33 -9.32 6.90 14.23
N VAL A 34 -9.69 7.39 13.04
CA VAL A 34 -10.84 8.29 12.86
C VAL A 34 -11.98 7.66 12.08
N MET A 35 -11.76 6.51 11.43
CA MET A 35 -12.76 5.84 10.59
C MET A 35 -13.51 4.75 11.37
N PRO A 36 -14.84 4.64 11.22
CA PRO A 36 -15.63 3.60 11.89
C PRO A 36 -15.56 2.26 11.13
N THR A 37 -14.37 1.70 10.99
CA THR A 37 -14.12 0.47 10.21
C THR A 37 -13.47 -0.62 11.05
N ALA A 38 -13.75 -1.89 10.74
CA ALA A 38 -13.16 -3.01 11.46
C ALA A 38 -11.69 -3.26 11.08
N GLU A 39 -11.34 -3.01 9.81
CA GLU A 39 -10.01 -3.16 9.26
C GLU A 39 -9.80 -2.12 8.15
N LEU A 40 -8.63 -1.49 8.13
CA LEU A 40 -8.12 -0.71 7.02
C LEU A 40 -6.98 -1.48 6.34
N ARG A 41 -7.09 -1.66 5.03
CA ARG A 41 -6.03 -2.17 4.17
C ARG A 41 -5.47 -1.03 3.34
N TRP A 42 -4.20 -0.72 3.58
CA TRP A 42 -3.50 0.37 2.92
C TRP A 42 -2.46 -0.19 1.95
N THR A 43 -2.52 0.26 0.70
CA THR A 43 -1.62 -0.19 -0.35
C THR A 43 -1.18 1.01 -1.15
N ASP A 44 0.13 1.18 -1.24
CA ASP A 44 0.77 2.16 -2.12
C ASP A 44 1.21 1.46 -3.41
N THR A 45 1.26 2.22 -4.50
CA THR A 45 1.92 1.79 -5.73
C THR A 45 3.29 2.44 -5.86
N ASN A 46 4.14 1.87 -6.70
CA ASN A 46 5.29 2.61 -7.22
C ASN A 46 4.81 3.80 -8.06
N LEU A 47 5.71 4.75 -8.31
CA LEU A 47 5.43 5.88 -9.20
C LEU A 47 5.08 5.35 -10.60
N TRP A 48 3.85 5.61 -11.02
CA TRP A 48 3.34 5.21 -12.32
C TRP A 48 3.66 6.27 -13.37
N HIS A 49 4.66 5.99 -14.20
CA HIS A 49 5.09 6.93 -15.23
C HIS A 49 4.33 6.73 -16.54
N LEU A 50 3.74 7.82 -17.03
CA LEU A 50 2.98 7.92 -18.26
C LEU A 50 3.72 8.86 -19.23
N PRO A 51 4.62 8.35 -20.09
CA PRO A 51 5.39 9.19 -21.01
C PRO A 51 4.52 9.85 -22.08
N TYR A 52 3.29 9.36 -22.25
CA TYR A 52 2.29 9.89 -23.18
C TYR A 52 0.89 9.71 -22.61
N ILE A 53 -0.06 10.50 -23.10
CA ILE A 53 -1.48 10.36 -22.82
C ILE A 53 -2.30 10.60 -24.08
N VAL A 54 -3.48 10.01 -24.16
CA VAL A 54 -4.50 10.35 -25.16
C VAL A 54 -5.44 11.38 -24.53
N VAL A 55 -5.62 12.52 -25.18
CA VAL A 55 -6.49 13.62 -24.72
C VAL A 55 -7.57 13.93 -25.74
N MET A 56 -8.68 14.49 -25.26
CA MET A 56 -9.70 15.07 -26.14
C MET A 56 -9.23 16.42 -26.71
N GLY A 57 -8.88 16.42 -27.99
CA GLY A 57 -8.53 17.62 -28.75
C GLY A 57 -9.71 18.29 -29.42
N LYS A 58 -9.45 19.46 -30.03
CA LYS A 58 -10.45 20.22 -30.79
C LYS A 58 -11.01 19.46 -32.00
N GLU A 59 -10.19 18.57 -32.58
CA GLU A 59 -10.51 17.74 -33.75
C GLU A 59 -10.73 16.26 -33.38
N GLY A 60 -11.11 16.01 -32.14
CA GLY A 60 -11.28 14.68 -31.56
C GLY A 60 -10.04 14.21 -30.78
N PRO A 61 -10.01 12.93 -30.39
CA PRO A 61 -8.95 12.38 -29.55
C PRO A 61 -7.59 12.42 -30.26
N ALA A 62 -6.53 12.69 -29.50
CA ALA A 62 -5.15 12.64 -30.00
C ALA A 62 -4.18 12.09 -28.95
N LEU A 63 -3.19 11.34 -29.41
CA LEU A 63 -2.05 10.91 -28.61
C LEU A 63 -1.04 12.06 -28.53
N VAL A 64 -0.62 12.40 -27.32
CA VAL A 64 0.38 13.45 -27.06
C VAL A 64 1.46 12.94 -26.11
N ASN A 65 2.70 13.33 -26.36
CA ASN A 65 3.89 12.86 -25.64
C ASN A 65 4.57 13.97 -24.83
N SER A 66 4.03 15.19 -24.89
CA SER A 66 4.55 16.33 -24.15
C SER A 66 3.45 17.37 -23.91
N GLU A 67 3.69 18.25 -22.95
CA GLU A 67 2.81 19.38 -22.69
C GLU A 67 2.69 20.31 -23.91
N LYS A 68 3.78 20.50 -24.66
CA LYS A 68 3.78 21.28 -25.90
C LYS A 68 2.83 20.69 -26.94
N GLU A 69 2.88 19.37 -27.17
CA GLU A 69 1.95 18.68 -28.07
C GLU A 69 0.51 18.77 -27.58
N ARG A 70 0.29 18.62 -26.27
CA ARG A 70 -1.04 18.74 -25.67
C ARG A 70 -1.64 20.13 -25.94
N ARG A 71 -0.92 21.21 -25.63
CA ARG A 71 -1.38 22.60 -25.87
C ARG A 71 -1.69 22.87 -27.34
N LEU A 72 -0.94 22.29 -28.27
CA LEU A 72 -1.23 22.41 -29.71
C LEU A 72 -2.59 21.81 -30.08
N VAL A 73 -2.94 20.68 -29.48
CA VAL A 73 -4.16 19.93 -29.78
C VAL A 73 -5.39 20.46 -29.02
N THR A 74 -5.21 20.87 -27.76
CA THR A 74 -6.31 21.31 -26.87
C THR A 74 -6.47 22.83 -26.81
N GLY A 75 -5.41 23.59 -27.14
CA GLY A 75 -5.34 25.05 -27.06
C GLY A 75 -4.52 25.56 -25.86
N GLU A 76 -3.86 26.71 -26.04
CA GLU A 76 -3.20 27.49 -24.97
C GLU A 76 -4.17 27.78 -23.81
N GLY A 77 -3.66 27.76 -22.57
CA GLY A 77 -4.44 28.02 -21.35
C GLY A 77 -5.36 26.88 -20.91
N THR A 78 -5.44 25.78 -21.65
CA THR A 78 -5.98 24.53 -21.10
C THR A 78 -4.86 23.87 -20.32
N GLU A 79 -5.01 23.61 -19.03
CA GLU A 79 -4.02 22.82 -18.28
C GLU A 79 -4.23 21.32 -18.53
N ILE A 80 -3.29 20.47 -18.10
CA ILE A 80 -3.57 19.03 -18.03
C ILE A 80 -4.67 18.86 -16.97
N SER A 81 -5.91 18.85 -17.46
CA SER A 81 -7.06 19.13 -16.60
C SER A 81 -7.23 18.07 -15.51
N TRP A 82 -7.90 18.46 -14.42
CA TRP A 82 -8.56 17.58 -13.45
C TRP A 82 -9.18 16.33 -14.08
N SER A 83 -9.70 16.46 -15.32
CA SER A 83 -10.39 15.38 -16.03
C SER A 83 -9.45 14.24 -16.37
N VAL A 84 -8.16 14.51 -16.57
CA VAL A 84 -7.17 13.46 -16.83
C VAL A 84 -6.92 12.67 -15.56
N LEU A 85 -6.51 13.32 -14.46
CA LEU A 85 -6.24 12.64 -13.19
C LEU A 85 -7.47 11.84 -12.73
N LYS A 86 -8.65 12.47 -12.72
CA LYS A 86 -9.87 11.81 -12.27
C LYS A 86 -10.44 10.83 -13.29
N ASN A 87 -10.87 11.31 -14.47
CA ASN A 87 -11.70 10.51 -15.37
C ASN A 87 -10.91 9.46 -16.14
N TYR A 88 -9.64 9.73 -16.46
CA TYR A 88 -8.84 8.82 -17.29
C TYR A 88 -8.12 7.79 -16.43
N PHE A 89 -7.80 8.12 -15.18
CA PHE A 89 -6.97 7.27 -14.33
C PHE A 89 -7.67 6.83 -13.06
N THR A 90 -8.03 7.74 -12.17
CA THR A 90 -8.60 7.40 -10.85
C THR A 90 -9.89 6.58 -10.98
N LEU A 91 -10.81 7.07 -11.80
CA LEU A 91 -12.08 6.40 -12.05
C LEU A 91 -11.90 5.08 -12.81
N ARG A 92 -10.95 4.99 -13.75
CA ARG A 92 -10.66 3.74 -14.45
C ARG A 92 -10.05 2.70 -13.55
N HIS A 93 -9.19 3.11 -12.65
CA HIS A 93 -8.69 2.25 -11.60
C HIS A 93 -9.82 1.74 -10.70
N SER A 94 -10.70 2.63 -10.22
CA SER A 94 -11.87 2.24 -9.43
C SER A 94 -12.79 1.25 -10.18
N LEU A 95 -13.05 1.46 -11.47
CA LEU A 95 -13.81 0.52 -12.30
C LEU A 95 -13.12 -0.85 -12.48
N ALA A 96 -11.78 -0.88 -12.52
CA ALA A 96 -11.03 -2.14 -12.55
C ALA A 96 -11.14 -2.89 -11.22
N GLU A 97 -11.08 -2.17 -10.10
CA GLU A 97 -11.21 -2.72 -8.73
C GLU A 97 -12.63 -3.18 -8.38
N THR A 98 -13.62 -2.78 -9.16
CA THR A 98 -15.06 -3.05 -8.89
C THR A 98 -15.72 -3.89 -9.98
N GLY A 99 -14.98 -4.34 -11.00
CA GLY A 99 -15.51 -5.24 -12.01
C GLY A 99 -16.38 -4.58 -13.08
N HIS A 100 -16.23 -3.27 -13.30
CA HIS A 100 -17.04 -2.49 -14.24
C HIS A 100 -16.23 -1.94 -15.42
N GLY A 101 -14.91 -2.10 -15.43
CA GLY A 101 -14.04 -1.44 -16.42
C GLY A 101 -14.19 -1.94 -17.87
N PHE A 102 -14.87 -3.08 -18.12
CA PHE A 102 -15.27 -3.52 -19.46
C PHE A 102 -16.64 -2.97 -19.90
N SER A 103 -17.53 -2.62 -18.97
CA SER A 103 -18.90 -2.18 -19.26
C SER A 103 -19.08 -0.66 -19.22
N ALA A 104 -18.37 0.03 -18.31
CA ALA A 104 -18.42 1.48 -18.15
C ALA A 104 -17.34 2.18 -18.99
N THR A 105 -17.60 2.35 -20.29
CA THR A 105 -16.60 2.82 -21.27
C THR A 105 -16.61 4.32 -21.54
N SER A 106 -17.67 5.05 -21.17
CA SER A 106 -17.79 6.50 -21.37
C SER A 106 -16.74 7.28 -20.60
N MET A 107 -16.39 8.51 -21.03
CA MET A 107 -15.45 9.41 -20.34
C MET A 107 -15.83 9.69 -18.87
N THR A 108 -17.11 9.83 -18.58
CA THR A 108 -17.60 9.85 -17.18
C THR A 108 -17.72 8.42 -16.69
N ALA A 109 -17.25 8.15 -15.47
CA ALA A 109 -17.43 6.83 -14.87
C ALA A 109 -18.42 6.88 -13.71
N GLU A 110 -18.86 5.70 -13.31
CA GLU A 110 -19.75 5.48 -12.19
C GLU A 110 -18.98 5.37 -10.88
N ASN A 111 -19.71 5.54 -9.79
CA ASN A 111 -19.18 5.39 -8.45
C ASN A 111 -19.10 3.91 -8.07
N SER A 112 -18.22 3.58 -7.12
CA SER A 112 -18.13 2.20 -6.64
C SER A 112 -19.45 1.76 -6.01
N PRO A 113 -19.99 0.59 -6.40
CA PRO A 113 -21.14 0.00 -5.73
C PRO A 113 -20.76 -0.76 -4.44
N TYR A 114 -19.47 -0.77 -4.09
CA TYR A 114 -18.94 -1.48 -2.93
C TYR A 114 -18.50 -0.52 -1.82
N ALA A 115 -18.64 -0.95 -0.57
CA ALA A 115 -18.16 -0.27 0.63
C ALA A 115 -16.64 -0.44 0.88
N SER A 116 -15.89 -0.73 -0.17
CA SER A 116 -14.46 -1.02 -0.12
C SER A 116 -13.74 -0.45 -1.35
N ALA A 117 -12.41 -0.46 -1.29
CA ALA A 117 -11.51 -0.15 -2.41
C ALA A 117 -11.54 1.31 -2.92
N THR A 118 -11.38 2.29 -2.02
CA THR A 118 -11.14 3.67 -2.43
C THR A 118 -9.80 3.80 -3.18
N SER A 119 -9.89 4.23 -4.43
CA SER A 119 -8.75 4.57 -5.27
C SER A 119 -8.35 6.02 -5.06
N VAL A 120 -7.22 6.28 -4.41
CA VAL A 120 -6.70 7.62 -4.13
C VAL A 120 -5.57 7.91 -5.11
N PHE A 121 -5.69 8.97 -5.89
CA PHE A 121 -4.70 9.33 -6.91
C PHE A 121 -4.13 10.72 -6.64
N MET A 122 -2.82 10.81 -6.75
CA MET A 122 -2.06 12.05 -6.74
C MET A 122 -0.99 11.96 -7.82
N GLY A 123 -0.50 13.09 -8.31
CA GLY A 123 0.55 13.04 -9.30
C GLY A 123 1.10 14.36 -9.73
N TRP A 124 1.99 14.29 -10.71
CA TRP A 124 2.71 15.42 -11.27
C TRP A 124 2.66 15.38 -12.78
N SER A 125 2.74 16.55 -13.40
CA SER A 125 2.98 16.67 -14.84
C SER A 125 4.16 17.58 -15.11
N LEU A 126 4.95 17.21 -16.12
CA LEU A 126 6.00 18.09 -16.64
C LEU A 126 5.36 19.14 -17.56
N SER A 127 4.66 20.10 -16.95
CA SER A 127 3.73 21.02 -17.63
C SER A 127 3.91 22.49 -17.29
N LYS A 128 4.71 22.82 -16.27
CA LYS A 128 4.95 24.21 -15.89
C LYS A 128 6.07 24.79 -16.74
N GLN A 129 5.78 25.84 -17.51
CA GLN A 129 6.81 26.49 -18.31
C GLN A 129 7.83 27.17 -17.39
N SER A 130 9.12 26.90 -17.59
CA SER A 130 10.17 27.42 -16.72
C SER A 130 10.29 28.94 -16.87
N GLU A 131 10.27 29.67 -15.74
CA GLU A 131 10.37 31.14 -15.73
C GLU A 131 11.66 31.65 -16.40
N ASN A 132 12.73 30.86 -16.33
CA ASN A 132 14.05 31.22 -16.82
C ASN A 132 14.38 30.68 -18.22
N ASN A 133 13.51 29.83 -18.80
CA ASN A 133 13.71 29.28 -20.14
C ASN A 133 12.37 28.81 -20.74
N ALA A 134 11.88 29.55 -21.74
CA ALA A 134 10.61 29.26 -22.41
C ALA A 134 10.54 27.88 -23.09
N ASP A 135 11.68 27.25 -23.39
CA ASP A 135 11.74 25.91 -24.00
C ASP A 135 11.87 24.79 -22.97
N ARG A 136 11.95 25.11 -21.67
CA ARG A 136 12.04 24.15 -20.57
C ARG A 136 10.70 24.03 -19.84
N TRP A 137 10.38 22.80 -19.47
CA TRP A 137 9.24 22.47 -18.62
C TRP A 137 9.75 21.95 -17.27
N ASP A 138 9.11 22.36 -16.20
CA ASP A 138 9.34 21.93 -14.83
C ASP A 138 8.09 21.16 -14.33
N TRP A 139 8.29 20.35 -13.28
CA TRP A 139 7.23 19.55 -12.68
C TRP A 139 6.25 20.43 -11.90
N GLU A 140 4.97 20.08 -11.97
CA GLU A 140 3.89 20.71 -11.23
C GLU A 140 2.92 19.66 -10.72
N ASP A 141 2.39 19.88 -9.52
CA ASP A 141 1.40 19.00 -8.92
C ASP A 141 0.11 19.01 -9.75
N LEU A 142 -0.39 17.83 -10.08
CA LEU A 142 -1.77 17.67 -10.53
C LEU A 142 -2.67 17.87 -9.31
N GLY A 143 -3.60 18.83 -9.37
CA GLY A 143 -4.46 19.08 -8.21
C GLY A 143 -4.75 20.53 -7.88
N TYR A 144 -3.98 21.48 -8.44
CA TYR A 144 -4.16 22.90 -8.13
C TYR A 144 -5.26 23.49 -9.02
N TRP A 145 -6.39 23.87 -8.43
CA TRP A 145 -7.48 24.54 -9.13
C TRP A 145 -8.02 25.66 -8.27
N ASP A 146 -8.21 26.85 -8.85
CA ASP A 146 -8.73 28.12 -8.32
C ASP A 146 -9.12 28.17 -6.81
N ASP A 147 -9.99 27.26 -6.31
CA ASP A 147 -10.38 27.12 -4.88
C ASP A 147 -10.48 25.64 -4.35
N LEU A 148 -10.12 24.60 -5.11
CA LEU A 148 -10.29 23.18 -4.74
C LEU A 148 -8.94 22.43 -4.77
N ALA A 149 -8.56 21.79 -3.65
CA ALA A 149 -7.31 21.02 -3.53
C ALA A 149 -7.49 19.50 -3.67
N ALA A 150 -8.72 19.01 -3.67
CA ALA A 150 -9.08 17.60 -3.78
C ALA A 150 -10.53 17.42 -4.27
N ALA A 151 -10.87 16.19 -4.65
CA ALA A 151 -12.25 15.80 -4.94
C ALA A 151 -12.42 14.28 -4.83
N ALA A 152 -13.56 13.84 -4.33
CA ALA A 152 -13.89 12.43 -4.22
C ALA A 152 -15.38 12.19 -4.38
N TRP A 153 -15.68 10.91 -4.62
CA TRP A 153 -16.99 10.35 -4.37
C TRP A 153 -16.81 8.84 -4.12
N THR A 154 -17.91 8.10 -3.95
CA THR A 154 -17.86 6.68 -3.53
C THR A 154 -16.85 5.86 -4.35
N GLY A 155 -15.79 5.39 -3.67
CA GLY A 155 -14.75 4.51 -4.23
C GLY A 155 -13.58 5.19 -4.93
N TRP A 156 -13.51 6.52 -4.98
CA TRP A 156 -12.38 7.22 -5.59
C TRP A 156 -12.12 8.59 -4.97
N CYS A 157 -10.86 9.02 -5.00
CA CYS A 157 -10.39 10.31 -4.52
C CYS A 157 -9.23 10.77 -5.41
N VAL A 158 -9.24 12.05 -5.78
CA VAL A 158 -8.07 12.75 -6.32
C VAL A 158 -7.63 13.81 -5.32
N LEU A 159 -6.33 13.90 -5.12
CA LEU A 159 -5.73 14.79 -4.13
C LEU A 159 -4.44 15.35 -4.70
N LYS A 160 -4.17 16.62 -4.39
CA LYS A 160 -2.87 17.23 -4.65
C LYS A 160 -1.75 16.47 -3.92
N ALA A 161 -0.64 16.23 -4.62
CA ALA A 161 0.51 15.61 -3.99
C ALA A 161 0.98 16.36 -2.72
N GLY A 162 1.26 15.62 -1.66
CA GLY A 162 1.70 16.15 -0.36
C GLY A 162 0.55 16.44 0.62
N ASP A 163 -0.70 16.47 0.17
CA ASP A 163 -1.86 16.74 1.05
C ASP A 163 -2.40 15.47 1.75
N GLU A 164 -1.72 14.33 1.62
CA GLU A 164 -2.16 13.07 2.24
C GLU A 164 -2.15 13.08 3.78
N CYS A 165 -1.40 13.98 4.42
CA CYS A 165 -1.49 14.23 5.86
C CYS A 165 -2.16 15.60 6.12
N SER A 166 -3.38 15.79 5.62
CA SER A 166 -4.16 17.01 5.81
C SER A 166 -5.66 16.71 5.97
N ASN A 167 -6.45 17.74 6.25
CA ASN A 167 -7.91 17.61 6.25
C ASN A 167 -8.46 17.18 4.87
N TYR A 168 -7.78 17.49 3.76
CA TYR A 168 -8.25 17.13 2.43
C TYR A 168 -8.40 15.62 2.26
N LEU A 169 -7.40 14.81 2.65
CA LEU A 169 -7.53 13.37 2.48
C LEU A 169 -8.68 12.81 3.32
N VAL A 170 -8.77 13.14 4.61
CA VAL A 170 -9.85 12.60 5.45
C VAL A 170 -11.21 13.11 4.97
N HIS A 171 -11.33 14.38 4.56
CA HIS A 171 -12.55 14.93 3.97
C HIS A 171 -13.01 14.13 2.74
N GLU A 172 -12.11 13.90 1.80
CA GLU A 172 -12.39 13.14 0.59
C GLU A 172 -12.68 11.65 0.86
N ILE A 173 -12.03 11.05 1.85
CA ILE A 173 -12.38 9.70 2.29
C ILE A 173 -13.80 9.66 2.85
N GLY A 174 -14.26 10.71 3.55
CA GLY A 174 -15.64 10.84 4.00
C GLY A 174 -16.64 10.83 2.84
N HIS A 175 -16.36 11.60 1.77
CA HIS A 175 -17.15 11.54 0.53
C HIS A 175 -17.10 10.16 -0.14
N SER A 176 -15.96 9.48 -0.09
CA SER A 176 -15.86 8.08 -0.54
C SER A 176 -16.74 7.13 0.29
N GLN A 177 -17.17 7.52 1.48
CA GLN A 177 -18.13 6.80 2.33
C GLN A 177 -19.54 7.40 2.29
N THR A 178 -19.86 8.21 1.26
CA THR A 178 -21.15 8.88 1.02
C THR A 178 -21.53 9.99 2.01
N MET A 179 -20.60 10.44 2.84
CA MET A 179 -20.85 11.58 3.74
C MET A 179 -20.98 12.87 2.92
N GLU A 180 -21.91 13.75 3.28
CA GLU A 180 -22.10 15.09 2.68
C GLU A 180 -21.42 16.18 3.51
N HIS A 181 -21.12 17.33 2.91
CA HIS A 181 -20.64 18.50 3.65
C HIS A 181 -21.53 18.83 4.85
N PHE A 182 -20.92 19.01 6.02
CA PHE A 182 -21.58 19.38 7.26
C PHE A 182 -21.29 20.85 7.60
N ASP A 183 -21.56 21.72 6.65
CA ASP A 183 -21.37 23.17 6.74
C ASP A 183 -22.63 23.90 7.24
N VAL A 184 -22.60 25.23 7.19
CA VAL A 184 -23.61 26.09 7.81
C VAL A 184 -25.00 25.82 7.25
N GLY A 185 -25.92 25.38 8.11
CA GLY A 185 -27.32 25.09 7.76
C GLY A 185 -27.59 23.64 7.33
N ALA A 186 -26.58 22.78 7.30
CA ALA A 186 -26.75 21.36 7.01
C ALA A 186 -27.60 20.66 8.08
N ALA A 187 -27.40 20.96 9.38
CA ALA A 187 -28.18 20.35 10.46
C ALA A 187 -29.69 20.63 10.31
N LEU A 188 -30.04 21.88 9.98
CA LEU A 188 -31.43 22.27 9.73
C LEU A 188 -32.00 21.57 8.50
N LYS A 189 -31.21 21.45 7.41
CA LYS A 189 -31.61 20.74 6.19
C LYS A 189 -31.86 19.25 6.45
N TRP A 190 -31.07 18.65 7.33
CA TRP A 190 -31.17 17.23 7.69
C TRP A 190 -32.16 16.97 8.85
N GLY A 191 -32.70 18.02 9.48
CA GLY A 191 -33.66 17.92 10.58
C GLY A 191 -33.05 17.40 11.89
N ILE A 192 -31.80 17.78 12.18
CA ILE A 192 -31.02 17.35 13.36
C ILE A 192 -30.49 18.54 14.19
N GLU A 193 -31.03 19.74 13.98
CA GLU A 193 -30.59 20.98 14.61
C GLU A 193 -30.71 20.97 16.13
N ASP A 194 -31.62 20.17 16.69
CA ASP A 194 -31.75 20.01 18.15
C ASP A 194 -30.51 19.31 18.76
N GLU A 195 -29.90 18.39 18.01
CA GLU A 195 -28.71 17.62 18.44
C GLU A 195 -27.39 18.27 18.00
N TYR A 196 -27.41 18.95 16.84
CA TYR A 196 -26.28 19.61 16.18
C TYR A 196 -26.60 21.07 15.81
N PRO A 197 -26.90 21.95 16.79
CA PRO A 197 -27.29 23.34 16.53
C PRO A 197 -26.16 24.22 15.95
N GLN A 198 -24.95 23.69 15.89
CA GLN A 198 -23.77 24.35 15.31
C GLN A 198 -23.17 23.54 14.15
N ASP A 199 -24.02 22.78 13.46
CA ASP A 199 -23.67 21.93 12.32
C ASP A 199 -22.51 20.96 12.66
N GLY A 200 -21.49 20.89 11.80
CA GLY A 200 -20.32 20.03 11.96
C GLY A 200 -19.35 20.41 13.08
N ARG A 201 -19.77 21.23 14.06
CA ARG A 201 -18.94 21.56 15.22
C ARG A 201 -19.25 20.64 16.39
N TYR A 202 -18.19 20.07 16.98
CA TYR A 202 -18.32 19.28 18.20
C TYR A 202 -18.84 20.12 19.38
N MET A 203 -19.73 19.53 20.19
CA MET A 203 -20.31 20.12 21.39
C MET A 203 -20.09 19.25 22.62
N ALA A 204 -20.14 19.86 23.82
CA ALA A 204 -19.81 19.17 25.08
C ALA A 204 -20.69 17.95 25.41
N HIS A 205 -21.91 17.87 24.87
CA HIS A 205 -22.80 16.72 25.04
C HIS A 205 -22.54 15.58 24.05
N HIS A 206 -21.69 15.77 23.04
CA HIS A 206 -21.33 14.73 22.08
C HIS A 206 -20.32 13.73 22.70
N PRO A 207 -20.37 12.44 22.39
CA PRO A 207 -19.44 11.44 22.91
C PRO A 207 -17.99 11.72 22.51
N TRP A 208 -17.08 11.31 23.39
CA TRP A 208 -15.64 11.41 23.13
C TRP A 208 -15.18 10.35 22.13
N GLY A 209 -14.17 10.72 21.36
CA GLY A 209 -13.53 9.83 20.43
C GLY A 209 -12.46 9.01 21.12
N TYR A 210 -12.30 7.77 20.70
CA TYR A 210 -11.25 6.90 21.19
C TYR A 210 -10.38 6.42 20.03
N ASP A 211 -9.09 6.75 20.10
CA ASP A 211 -8.09 6.25 19.19
C ASP A 211 -7.65 4.86 19.67
N SER A 212 -8.18 3.83 19.02
CA SER A 212 -7.81 2.44 19.33
C SER A 212 -6.35 2.15 18.99
N VAL A 213 -5.71 2.86 18.06
CA VAL A 213 -4.29 2.63 17.69
C VAL A 213 -3.35 3.14 18.76
N THR A 214 -3.65 4.28 19.39
CA THR A 214 -2.81 4.85 20.46
C THR A 214 -3.32 4.58 21.88
N ARG A 215 -4.51 3.98 22.01
CA ARG A 215 -5.25 3.76 23.27
C ARG A 215 -5.56 5.05 24.04
N GLN A 216 -5.84 6.13 23.32
CA GLN A 216 -6.06 7.45 23.92
C GLN A 216 -7.40 8.04 23.52
N PHE A 217 -8.02 8.77 24.45
CA PHE A 217 -9.13 9.65 24.09
C PHE A 217 -8.64 10.81 23.25
N ARG A 218 -9.39 11.15 22.20
CA ARG A 218 -9.10 12.30 21.34
C ARG A 218 -9.70 13.56 21.94
N THR A 219 -8.88 14.61 21.99
CA THR A 219 -9.36 15.93 22.41
C THR A 219 -10.19 16.56 21.30
N TRP A 220 -11.45 16.86 21.61
CA TRP A 220 -12.42 17.49 20.72
C TRP A 220 -12.49 19.01 20.82
N PHE A 221 -11.64 19.60 21.64
CA PHE A 221 -11.55 21.05 21.79
C PHE A 221 -10.18 21.52 21.34
N ASP A 222 -10.14 22.69 20.73
CA ASP A 222 -8.89 23.43 20.54
C ASP A 222 -8.45 23.95 21.92
N PRO A 223 -7.28 23.53 22.43
CA PRO A 223 -6.82 23.91 23.76
C PRO A 223 -6.53 25.41 23.90
N LEU A 224 -6.34 26.14 22.79
CA LEU A 224 -6.08 27.58 22.78
C LEU A 224 -7.38 28.40 22.82
N THR A 225 -8.40 27.96 22.09
CA THR A 225 -9.66 28.70 21.98
C THR A 225 -10.77 28.16 22.87
N GLY A 226 -10.65 26.92 23.36
CA GLY A 226 -11.70 26.21 24.10
C GLY A 226 -12.91 25.83 23.24
N MET A 227 -12.88 26.09 21.93
CA MET A 227 -13.97 25.78 21.02
C MET A 227 -13.90 24.33 20.56
N GLY A 228 -15.07 23.74 20.30
CA GLY A 228 -15.16 22.42 19.68
C GLY A 228 -14.51 22.41 18.29
N LYS A 229 -13.78 21.33 18.01
CA LYS A 229 -13.18 21.06 16.70
C LYS A 229 -14.26 20.83 15.65
N LEU A 230 -13.90 21.11 14.40
CA LEU A 230 -14.76 20.92 13.24
C LEU A 230 -14.62 19.48 12.73
N ASP A 231 -15.75 18.92 12.32
CA ASP A 231 -15.83 17.71 11.52
C ASP A 231 -14.98 17.87 10.24
N PRO A 232 -14.32 16.81 9.74
CA PRO A 232 -13.60 16.86 8.49
C PRO A 232 -14.42 17.40 7.32
N LEU A 233 -15.74 17.15 7.29
CA LEU A 233 -16.68 17.59 6.26
C LEU A 233 -17.23 19.01 6.52
N SER A 234 -16.71 19.73 7.52
CA SER A 234 -17.14 21.08 7.89
C SER A 234 -16.01 22.10 7.68
N GLY A 235 -16.04 22.78 6.53
CA GLY A 235 -15.06 23.83 6.18
C GLY A 235 -13.62 23.29 6.08
N PRO A 236 -12.59 24.05 6.53
CA PRO A 236 -11.20 23.62 6.42
C PRO A 236 -10.82 22.48 7.40
N GLY A 237 -11.76 22.06 8.26
CA GLY A 237 -11.52 21.08 9.32
C GLY A 237 -10.43 21.53 10.30
N GLN A 238 -9.58 20.59 10.73
CA GLN A 238 -8.43 20.87 11.59
C GLN A 238 -7.14 20.44 10.89
N GLY A 239 -6.09 21.27 11.02
CA GLY A 239 -4.78 20.94 10.48
C GLY A 239 -4.11 19.76 11.20
N PRO A 240 -3.13 19.12 10.55
CA PRO A 240 -2.35 18.05 11.17
C PRO A 240 -1.54 18.58 12.36
N THR A 241 -1.23 17.68 13.30
CA THR A 241 -0.31 17.91 14.41
C THR A 241 0.93 17.02 14.25
N SER A 242 1.91 17.17 15.15
CA SER A 242 3.08 16.28 15.20
C SER A 242 2.68 14.81 15.43
N GLN A 243 1.56 14.56 16.11
CA GLN A 243 1.09 13.22 16.46
C GLN A 243 0.03 12.67 15.51
N GLN A 244 -0.80 13.54 14.91
CA GLN A 244 -1.98 13.12 14.15
C GLN A 244 -2.12 13.85 12.81
N CYS A 245 -2.47 13.12 11.76
CA CYS A 245 -2.74 13.70 10.44
C CYS A 245 -4.18 14.21 10.28
N PHE A 246 -5.14 13.54 10.91
CA PHE A 246 -6.57 13.73 10.59
C PHE A 246 -7.39 14.16 11.81
N SER A 247 -8.31 15.09 11.56
CA SER A 247 -9.46 15.38 12.40
C SER A 247 -10.39 14.17 12.49
N GLN A 248 -11.12 14.07 13.60
CA GLN A 248 -12.06 12.99 13.81
C GLN A 248 -13.45 13.39 13.31
N TYR A 249 -14.17 12.45 12.68
CA TYR A 249 -15.58 12.63 12.33
C TYR A 249 -16.44 12.75 13.58
N ILE A 250 -17.34 13.71 13.58
CA ILE A 250 -18.34 13.82 14.64
C ILE A 250 -19.28 12.60 14.59
N PRO A 251 -19.95 12.29 15.70
CA PRO A 251 -20.72 11.04 15.83
C PRO A 251 -21.77 10.83 14.74
N TYR A 252 -22.42 11.90 14.27
CA TYR A 252 -23.38 11.82 13.17
C TYR A 252 -22.74 11.29 11.87
N GLN A 253 -21.61 11.84 11.45
CA GLN A 253 -20.92 11.40 10.23
C GLN A 253 -20.37 9.98 10.40
N ALA A 254 -19.80 9.65 11.57
CA ALA A 254 -19.37 8.29 11.85
C ALA A 254 -20.54 7.28 11.76
N MET A 255 -21.72 7.64 12.27
CA MET A 255 -22.94 6.83 12.12
C MET A 255 -23.33 6.68 10.64
N LYS A 256 -23.26 7.74 9.83
CA LYS A 256 -23.53 7.67 8.39
C LYS A 256 -22.60 6.73 7.64
N ALA A 257 -21.30 6.75 7.94
CA ALA A 257 -20.38 5.76 7.36
C ALA A 257 -20.71 4.32 7.79
N GLN A 258 -21.10 4.09 9.04
CA GLN A 258 -21.51 2.76 9.51
C GLN A 258 -22.79 2.28 8.81
N GLU A 259 -23.80 3.15 8.69
CA GLU A 259 -25.05 2.87 7.98
C GLU A 259 -24.78 2.52 6.51
N TRP A 260 -23.91 3.28 5.84
CA TRP A 260 -23.50 3.01 4.48
C TRP A 260 -22.80 1.65 4.36
N ALA A 261 -21.80 1.38 5.21
CA ALA A 261 -21.04 0.12 5.18
C ALA A 261 -21.92 -1.11 5.48
N ALA A 262 -22.94 -0.98 6.34
CA ALA A 262 -23.87 -2.05 6.65
C ALA A 262 -24.85 -2.35 5.50
N ASN A 263 -25.22 -1.34 4.72
CA ASN A 263 -26.24 -1.45 3.66
C ASN A 263 -25.66 -1.69 2.26
N THR A 264 -24.35 -1.51 2.08
CA THR A 264 -23.66 -1.58 0.80
C THR A 264 -22.88 -2.90 0.68
N PRO A 265 -22.87 -3.55 -0.50
CA PRO A 265 -22.02 -4.72 -0.74
C PRO A 265 -20.53 -4.45 -0.47
N ILE A 266 -19.76 -5.49 -0.17
CA ILE A 266 -18.32 -5.42 0.06
C ILE A 266 -17.62 -6.62 -0.60
N LEU A 267 -16.41 -6.42 -1.11
CA LEU A 267 -15.57 -7.53 -1.59
C LEU A 267 -14.76 -8.09 -0.43
N LEU A 268 -14.87 -9.40 -0.18
CA LEU A 268 -14.16 -10.09 0.90
C LEU A 268 -13.40 -11.29 0.34
N SER A 269 -12.22 -11.54 0.89
CA SER A 269 -11.42 -12.71 0.59
C SER A 269 -11.50 -13.72 1.73
N SER A 270 -11.67 -14.98 1.39
CA SER A 270 -11.66 -16.14 2.29
C SER A 270 -10.34 -16.31 3.03
N SER A 271 -9.23 -15.84 2.44
CA SER A 271 -7.89 -15.91 3.05
C SER A 271 -7.71 -14.95 4.23
N THR A 272 -8.49 -13.87 4.27
CA THR A 272 -8.28 -12.76 5.22
C THR A 272 -9.54 -12.36 5.98
N SER A 273 -10.68 -12.94 5.63
CA SER A 273 -11.99 -12.68 6.21
C SER A 273 -12.66 -14.01 6.55
N ASP A 274 -13.48 -14.04 7.59
CA ASP A 274 -14.26 -15.22 8.00
C ASP A 274 -15.44 -15.46 7.04
N VAL A 275 -15.12 -15.78 5.79
CA VAL A 275 -16.05 -16.04 4.67
C VAL A 275 -15.59 -17.28 3.89
N PRO A 276 -16.51 -18.05 3.30
CA PRO A 276 -16.18 -19.35 2.73
C PRO A 276 -15.40 -19.30 1.39
N ALA A 277 -15.51 -18.18 0.65
CA ALA A 277 -14.87 -18.01 -0.65
C ALA A 277 -14.60 -16.52 -0.92
N ASP A 278 -13.73 -16.24 -1.87
CA ASP A 278 -13.55 -14.88 -2.37
C ASP A 278 -14.81 -14.44 -3.13
N GLY A 279 -15.26 -13.20 -2.93
CA GLY A 279 -16.49 -12.75 -3.58
C GLY A 279 -17.06 -11.44 -3.06
N ALA A 280 -18.25 -11.11 -3.57
CA ALA A 280 -19.05 -9.99 -3.13
C ALA A 280 -20.03 -10.45 -2.03
N TYR A 281 -20.14 -9.67 -0.97
CA TYR A 281 -20.93 -10.00 0.20
C TYR A 281 -21.78 -8.82 0.64
N LYS A 282 -22.92 -9.09 1.27
CA LYS A 282 -23.71 -8.08 1.98
C LYS A 282 -23.90 -8.49 3.43
N PHE A 283 -23.79 -7.53 4.35
CA PHE A 283 -24.04 -7.81 5.76
C PHE A 283 -25.53 -8.10 5.98
N ASN A 284 -25.83 -9.22 6.62
CA ASN A 284 -27.17 -9.57 7.05
C ASN A 284 -27.32 -9.22 8.54
N PRO A 285 -28.05 -8.15 8.89
CA PRO A 285 -28.17 -7.71 10.28
C PRO A 285 -28.95 -8.69 11.16
N THR A 286 -29.84 -9.51 10.58
CA THR A 286 -30.61 -10.51 11.33
C THR A 286 -29.75 -11.72 11.73
N MET A 287 -28.82 -12.13 10.85
CA MET A 287 -27.93 -13.27 11.10
C MET A 287 -26.59 -12.86 11.69
N HIS A 288 -26.29 -11.55 11.75
CA HIS A 288 -24.99 -11.00 12.12
C HIS A 288 -23.81 -11.59 11.33
N LYS A 289 -24.02 -11.84 10.03
CA LYS A 289 -23.02 -12.45 9.14
C LYS A 289 -23.08 -11.85 7.75
N TYR A 290 -21.97 -11.95 7.03
CA TYR A 290 -21.92 -11.63 5.61
C TYR A 290 -22.52 -12.78 4.79
N SER A 291 -23.40 -12.44 3.85
CA SER A 291 -24.02 -13.38 2.90
C SER A 291 -23.47 -13.12 1.50
N LEU A 292 -23.06 -14.18 0.82
CA LEU A 292 -22.50 -14.13 -0.52
C LEU A 292 -23.54 -13.66 -1.54
N LEU A 293 -23.12 -12.81 -2.48
CA LEU A 293 -23.91 -12.30 -3.59
C LEU A 293 -23.45 -12.96 -4.88
N GLU A 294 -24.34 -13.72 -5.52
CA GLU A 294 -24.08 -14.41 -6.79
C GLU A 294 -25.29 -14.29 -7.73
N GLY A 295 -25.04 -14.47 -9.03
CA GLY A 295 -26.08 -14.47 -10.05
C GLY A 295 -26.95 -13.22 -10.02
N SER A 296 -28.27 -13.40 -9.90
CA SER A 296 -29.23 -12.29 -9.87
C SER A 296 -29.07 -11.39 -8.64
N LEU A 297 -28.68 -11.92 -7.48
CA LEU A 297 -28.48 -11.12 -6.27
C LEU A 297 -27.31 -10.16 -6.42
N LEU A 298 -26.24 -10.61 -7.10
CA LEU A 298 -25.12 -9.74 -7.45
C LEU A 298 -25.58 -8.65 -8.43
N ALA A 299 -26.24 -9.04 -9.53
CA ALA A 299 -26.71 -8.11 -10.54
C ALA A 299 -27.67 -7.04 -9.99
N GLU A 300 -28.54 -7.40 -9.04
CA GLU A 300 -29.43 -6.46 -8.35
C GLU A 300 -28.67 -5.49 -7.43
N ALA A 301 -27.61 -5.97 -6.78
CA ALA A 301 -26.87 -5.20 -5.79
C ALA A 301 -25.84 -4.25 -6.41
N VAL A 302 -25.18 -4.67 -7.50
CA VAL A 302 -24.05 -3.93 -8.09
C VAL A 302 -24.23 -3.60 -9.57
N GLY A 303 -25.34 -4.01 -10.18
CA GLY A 303 -25.66 -3.74 -11.59
C GLY A 303 -25.49 -4.95 -12.49
N ILE A 304 -26.36 -5.06 -13.50
CA ILE A 304 -26.42 -6.22 -14.41
C ILE A 304 -25.17 -6.39 -15.28
N ALA A 305 -24.39 -5.33 -15.46
CA ALA A 305 -23.17 -5.33 -16.27
C ALA A 305 -21.89 -5.46 -15.43
N ALA A 306 -22.03 -5.66 -14.12
CA ALA A 306 -20.90 -5.95 -13.23
C ALA A 306 -20.36 -7.35 -13.50
N MET A 307 -19.04 -7.49 -13.54
CA MET A 307 -18.39 -8.79 -13.64
C MET A 307 -18.41 -9.50 -12.29
N PRO A 308 -18.60 -10.83 -12.25
CA PRO A 308 -18.42 -11.61 -11.03
C PRO A 308 -16.97 -11.51 -10.53
N PRO A 309 -16.73 -11.30 -9.22
CA PRO A 309 -15.39 -11.38 -8.65
C PRO A 309 -14.78 -12.78 -8.86
N ASP A 310 -13.47 -12.82 -9.13
CA ASP A 310 -12.69 -14.05 -9.29
C ASP A 310 -11.78 -14.24 -8.07
N GLU A 311 -10.88 -13.28 -7.80
CA GLU A 311 -10.03 -13.26 -6.61
C GLU A 311 -10.05 -11.86 -5.96
N VAL A 312 -10.01 -11.79 -4.63
CA VAL A 312 -10.16 -10.54 -3.88
C VAL A 312 -8.92 -10.25 -3.05
N GLY A 313 -8.41 -9.02 -3.12
CA GLY A 313 -7.29 -8.56 -2.28
C GLY A 313 -5.96 -9.24 -2.58
N ILE A 314 -5.73 -9.65 -3.82
CA ILE A 314 -4.49 -10.29 -4.29
C ILE A 314 -3.56 -9.29 -4.99
N PRO A 315 -2.27 -9.60 -5.19
CA PRO A 315 -1.41 -8.79 -6.05
C PRO A 315 -1.88 -8.78 -7.51
N VAL A 316 -2.01 -7.58 -8.08
CA VAL A 316 -2.58 -7.37 -9.41
C VAL A 316 -1.73 -6.45 -10.28
N ILE A 317 -1.94 -6.59 -11.58
CA ILE A 317 -1.63 -5.59 -12.58
C ILE A 317 -2.94 -4.95 -13.04
N THR A 318 -3.06 -3.63 -12.89
CA THR A 318 -4.16 -2.84 -13.43
C THR A 318 -3.78 -2.30 -14.80
N LEU A 319 -4.60 -2.62 -15.80
CA LEU A 319 -4.46 -2.14 -17.16
C LEU A 319 -5.57 -1.14 -17.44
N ILE A 320 -5.19 0.05 -17.92
CA ILE A 320 -6.11 1.11 -18.33
C ILE A 320 -5.81 1.43 -19.79
N GLY A 321 -6.85 1.58 -20.61
CA GLY A 321 -6.67 1.93 -22.01
C GLY A 321 -7.79 2.78 -22.58
N THR A 322 -7.56 3.23 -23.80
CA THR A 322 -8.42 4.11 -24.58
C THR A 322 -8.83 3.45 -25.90
N ILE A 323 -10.00 3.84 -26.38
CA ILE A 323 -10.54 3.47 -27.70
C ILE A 323 -11.01 4.77 -28.35
N GLY A 324 -10.61 5.01 -29.59
CA GLY A 324 -11.03 6.18 -30.35
C GLY A 324 -11.06 5.91 -31.85
N LYS A 325 -11.06 6.99 -32.65
CA LYS A 325 -11.29 6.94 -34.09
C LYS A 325 -10.29 6.10 -34.89
N ASP A 326 -9.02 6.09 -34.50
CA ASP A 326 -7.94 5.43 -35.23
C ASP A 326 -6.97 4.69 -34.29
N LYS A 327 -6.11 3.83 -34.86
CA LYS A 327 -5.18 2.98 -34.09
C LYS A 327 -4.25 3.77 -33.17
N ARG A 328 -3.89 5.01 -33.50
CA ARG A 328 -2.92 5.80 -32.72
C ARG A 328 -3.49 6.22 -31.37
N VAL A 329 -4.81 6.36 -31.27
CA VAL A 329 -5.51 6.74 -30.02
C VAL A 329 -6.11 5.55 -29.29
N CYS A 330 -6.11 4.37 -29.93
CA CYS A 330 -6.37 3.10 -29.27
C CYS A 330 -5.09 2.66 -28.56
N GLN A 331 -5.01 2.87 -27.24
CA GLN A 331 -3.79 2.62 -26.47
C GLN A 331 -4.13 1.87 -25.19
N THR A 332 -3.28 0.95 -24.77
CA THR A 332 -3.25 0.47 -23.38
C THR A 332 -2.10 1.19 -22.71
N TYR A 333 -2.28 1.89 -21.59
CA TYR A 333 -1.17 2.59 -20.92
C TYR A 333 -0.16 1.62 -20.29
N PRO A 334 1.06 2.08 -19.90
CA PRO A 334 1.94 1.33 -19.03
C PRO A 334 1.18 0.73 -17.84
N GLU A 335 1.57 -0.46 -17.43
CA GLU A 335 0.91 -1.18 -16.37
C GLU A 335 1.07 -0.51 -15.00
N LEU A 336 -0.01 -0.46 -14.24
CA LEU A 336 0.03 -0.13 -12.82
C LEU A 336 0.08 -1.42 -12.01
N ARG A 337 0.94 -1.50 -11.00
CA ARG A 337 1.07 -2.68 -10.15
C ARG A 337 0.76 -2.36 -8.70
N SER A 338 0.07 -3.28 -8.04
CA SER A 338 -0.30 -3.18 -6.63
C SER A 338 -0.21 -4.54 -5.95
N ARG A 339 0.09 -4.53 -4.64
CA ARG A 339 0.06 -5.75 -3.81
C ARG A 339 -1.34 -6.21 -3.42
N SER A 340 -2.33 -5.38 -3.64
CA SER A 340 -3.73 -5.71 -3.35
C SER A 340 -4.61 -5.09 -4.41
N GLY A 341 -5.50 -5.89 -4.97
CA GLY A 341 -6.58 -5.49 -5.84
C GLY A 341 -7.48 -6.70 -6.12
N ASN A 342 -8.55 -6.47 -6.87
CA ASN A 342 -9.56 -7.49 -7.16
C ASN A 342 -9.56 -7.87 -8.63
N THR A 343 -9.61 -9.17 -8.94
CA THR A 343 -9.81 -9.68 -10.30
C THR A 343 -11.26 -10.12 -10.48
N PHE A 344 -11.69 -10.17 -11.74
CA PHE A 344 -13.06 -10.49 -12.11
C PHE A 344 -13.07 -11.37 -13.35
N LEU A 345 -14.13 -12.16 -13.51
CA LEU A 345 -14.31 -12.99 -14.70
C LEU A 345 -14.59 -12.10 -15.91
N PHE A 346 -13.73 -12.18 -16.92
CA PHE A 346 -13.86 -11.36 -18.12
C PHE A 346 -15.11 -11.74 -18.91
N PRO A 347 -15.80 -10.75 -19.53
CA PRO A 347 -16.94 -11.01 -20.38
C PRO A 347 -16.44 -11.64 -21.69
N ASP A 348 -16.55 -12.96 -21.81
CA ASP A 348 -16.13 -13.70 -23.01
C ASP A 348 -16.81 -13.12 -24.28
N PRO A 349 -16.05 -12.59 -25.25
CA PRO A 349 -16.58 -12.04 -26.49
C PRO A 349 -17.52 -12.97 -27.27
N PHE A 350 -17.36 -14.28 -27.12
CA PHE A 350 -18.11 -15.28 -27.88
C PHE A 350 -19.27 -15.89 -27.10
N SER A 351 -19.45 -15.50 -25.84
CA SER A 351 -20.56 -15.98 -25.02
C SER A 351 -21.87 -15.30 -25.43
N PRO A 352 -22.94 -16.03 -25.80
CA PRO A 352 -24.20 -15.42 -26.21
C PRO A 352 -25.00 -14.82 -25.04
N SER A 353 -24.53 -14.99 -23.79
CA SER A 353 -25.28 -14.66 -22.57
C SER A 353 -24.78 -13.39 -21.87
N LEU A 354 -23.95 -12.55 -22.53
CA LEU A 354 -23.54 -11.30 -21.90
C LEU A 354 -24.71 -10.31 -21.77
N PRO A 355 -24.68 -9.43 -20.74
CA PRO A 355 -25.72 -8.44 -20.50
C PRO A 355 -25.97 -7.49 -21.69
N PRO A 356 -27.16 -6.87 -21.79
CA PRO A 356 -27.50 -5.95 -22.89
C PRO A 356 -26.52 -4.79 -23.10
N ALA A 357 -25.78 -4.39 -22.06
CA ALA A 357 -24.76 -3.35 -22.13
C ALA A 357 -23.68 -3.61 -23.21
N PHE A 358 -23.39 -4.88 -23.52
CA PHE A 358 -22.41 -5.27 -24.54
C PHE A 358 -22.99 -5.32 -25.96
N THR A 359 -24.29 -5.09 -26.15
CA THR A 359 -24.93 -5.17 -27.47
C THR A 359 -24.33 -4.14 -28.44
N GLY A 360 -23.81 -4.61 -29.57
CA GLY A 360 -23.12 -3.80 -30.58
C GLY A 360 -21.64 -3.53 -30.27
N ALA A 361 -21.10 -4.13 -29.21
CA ALA A 361 -19.67 -4.05 -28.90
C ALA A 361 -18.82 -4.55 -30.07
N SER A 362 -17.75 -3.82 -30.37
CA SER A 362 -16.85 -4.09 -31.50
C SER A 362 -15.40 -4.35 -31.07
N TYR A 363 -15.07 -4.23 -29.79
CA TYR A 363 -13.70 -4.24 -29.28
C TYR A 363 -13.53 -5.31 -28.20
N TYR A 364 -12.36 -5.92 -28.12
CA TYR A 364 -11.99 -6.82 -27.02
C TYR A 364 -10.50 -6.69 -26.68
N ALA A 365 -10.17 -6.96 -25.42
CA ALA A 365 -8.79 -7.10 -24.95
C ALA A 365 -8.43 -8.58 -24.83
N GLU A 366 -7.21 -8.93 -25.21
CA GLU A 366 -6.61 -10.25 -25.05
C GLU A 366 -5.36 -10.14 -24.16
N VAL A 367 -5.30 -10.91 -23.08
CA VAL A 367 -4.12 -11.03 -22.22
C VAL A 367 -3.48 -12.38 -22.45
N ARG A 368 -2.16 -12.39 -22.68
CA ARG A 368 -1.36 -13.61 -22.84
C ARG A 368 -0.51 -13.85 -21.60
N PHE A 369 -0.45 -15.11 -21.16
CA PHE A 369 0.28 -15.54 -19.98
C PHE A 369 1.52 -16.37 -20.35
N ASP A 370 2.45 -16.51 -19.41
CA ASP A 370 3.71 -17.25 -19.60
C ASP A 370 3.48 -18.75 -19.86
N ASP A 371 2.39 -19.31 -19.34
CA ASP A 371 1.97 -20.70 -19.58
C ASP A 371 1.37 -20.94 -20.99
N GLY A 372 1.27 -19.88 -21.81
CA GLY A 372 0.70 -19.91 -23.15
C GLY A 372 -0.84 -19.79 -23.19
N THR A 373 -1.52 -19.71 -22.05
CA THR A 373 -2.96 -19.46 -22.00
C THR A 373 -3.29 -18.00 -22.32
N THR A 374 -4.55 -17.76 -22.69
CA THR A 374 -5.05 -16.43 -23.01
C THR A 374 -6.39 -16.17 -22.33
N MET A 375 -6.62 -14.94 -21.91
CA MET A 375 -7.94 -14.45 -21.49
C MET A 375 -8.42 -13.36 -22.43
N MET A 376 -9.70 -13.40 -22.81
CA MET A 376 -10.32 -12.39 -23.68
C MET A 376 -11.50 -11.74 -22.97
N GLY A 377 -11.58 -10.41 -23.04
CA GLY A 377 -12.68 -9.64 -22.46
C GLY A 377 -13.26 -8.67 -23.47
N LEU A 378 -14.55 -8.82 -23.75
CA LEU A 378 -15.32 -7.91 -24.59
C LEU A 378 -15.48 -6.56 -23.92
N ILE A 379 -15.25 -5.49 -24.66
CA ILE A 379 -15.40 -4.12 -24.17
C ILE A 379 -16.73 -3.57 -24.70
N ALA A 380 -17.58 -3.03 -23.84
CA ALA A 380 -18.87 -2.42 -24.19
C ALA A 380 -18.70 -1.05 -24.89
N ALA A 381 -17.85 -1.02 -25.92
CA ALA A 381 -17.62 0.12 -26.79
C ALA A 381 -18.07 -0.25 -28.20
N LYS A 382 -18.83 0.66 -28.81
CA LYS A 382 -19.27 0.53 -30.21
C LYS A 382 -18.23 1.18 -31.11
N ASN A 383 -18.30 0.88 -32.41
CA ASN A 383 -17.59 1.68 -33.41
C ASN A 383 -18.19 3.09 -33.42
N ASP A 384 -17.59 3.98 -32.65
CA ASP A 384 -18.09 5.33 -32.45
C ASP A 384 -17.54 6.31 -33.49
N ASN A 385 -18.11 7.53 -33.49
CA ASN A 385 -17.78 8.61 -34.41
C ASN A 385 -16.39 9.22 -34.10
N GLU A 386 -15.88 10.05 -35.03
CA GLU A 386 -14.52 10.63 -34.97
C GLU A 386 -14.23 11.47 -33.71
N ASN A 387 -15.25 11.85 -32.94
CA ASN A 387 -15.13 12.74 -31.77
C ASN A 387 -15.29 12.02 -30.42
N SER A 388 -15.33 10.69 -30.42
CA SER A 388 -15.51 9.87 -29.22
C SER A 388 -14.18 9.38 -28.65
N LEU A 389 -14.06 9.38 -27.32
CA LEU A 389 -13.01 8.69 -26.59
C LEU A 389 -13.66 7.83 -25.51
N ASN A 390 -13.50 6.52 -25.68
CA ASN A 390 -13.91 5.54 -24.70
C ASN A 390 -12.70 4.99 -23.97
N PHE A 391 -12.97 4.32 -22.86
CA PHE A 391 -11.97 3.71 -22.01
C PHE A 391 -12.33 2.25 -21.74
N PHE A 392 -11.32 1.50 -21.34
CA PHE A 392 -11.48 0.22 -20.68
C PHE A 392 -10.46 0.11 -19.56
N SER A 393 -10.78 -0.70 -18.56
CA SER A 393 -9.84 -1.03 -17.50
C SER A 393 -10.15 -2.38 -16.89
N PHE A 394 -9.12 -3.06 -16.39
CA PHE A 394 -9.28 -4.33 -15.71
C PHE A 394 -8.00 -4.71 -14.96
N ASN A 395 -8.17 -5.57 -13.96
CA ASN A 395 -7.09 -6.17 -13.22
C ASN A 395 -6.78 -7.58 -13.71
N VAL A 396 -5.52 -7.95 -13.66
CA VAL A 396 -5.03 -9.31 -13.90
C VAL A 396 -4.16 -9.73 -12.73
N ALA A 397 -4.33 -10.96 -12.25
CA ALA A 397 -3.54 -11.49 -11.15
C ALA A 397 -2.05 -11.56 -11.52
N LEU A 398 -1.18 -11.00 -10.67
CA LEU A 398 0.26 -10.96 -10.93
C LEU A 398 0.87 -12.37 -10.93
N HIS A 399 0.37 -13.26 -10.07
CA HIS A 399 0.85 -14.63 -9.94
C HIS A 399 0.61 -15.48 -11.20
N ARG A 400 -0.29 -15.07 -12.10
CA ARG A 400 -0.53 -15.72 -13.39
C ARG A 400 0.54 -15.38 -14.44
N LEU A 401 1.47 -14.48 -14.12
CA LEU A 401 2.59 -14.06 -14.98
C LEU A 401 2.12 -13.56 -16.37
N PRO A 402 1.30 -12.49 -16.42
CA PRO A 402 0.89 -11.90 -17.69
C PRO A 402 2.09 -11.33 -18.46
N MET A 403 2.19 -11.65 -19.74
CA MET A 403 3.32 -11.25 -20.61
C MET A 403 2.98 -10.10 -21.55
N ALA A 404 1.73 -10.01 -22.01
CA ALA A 404 1.31 -8.97 -22.94
C ALA A 404 -0.21 -8.79 -22.93
N VAL A 405 -0.64 -7.59 -23.31
CA VAL A 405 -2.03 -7.26 -23.59
C VAL A 405 -2.17 -6.71 -25.00
N ALA A 406 -3.13 -7.23 -25.74
CA ALA A 406 -3.47 -6.82 -27.10
C ALA A 406 -4.91 -6.29 -27.14
N LEU A 407 -5.12 -5.17 -27.83
CA LEU A 407 -6.43 -4.59 -28.08
C LEU A 407 -6.82 -4.87 -29.54
N TYR A 408 -7.98 -5.49 -29.73
CA TYR A 408 -8.50 -5.84 -31.04
C TYR A 408 -9.85 -5.20 -31.31
N ARG A 409 -10.18 -5.10 -32.60
CA ARG A 409 -11.51 -4.75 -33.09
C ARG A 409 -12.02 -5.80 -34.07
N PHE A 410 -13.29 -6.19 -33.94
CA PHE A 410 -13.99 -6.98 -34.95
C PHE A 410 -14.29 -6.12 -36.18
N THR A 411 -13.99 -6.65 -37.37
CA THR A 411 -14.07 -5.89 -38.64
C THR A 411 -15.30 -6.20 -39.48
N ASP A 412 -15.92 -7.36 -39.27
CA ASP A 412 -17.02 -7.89 -40.10
C ASP A 412 -18.31 -8.17 -39.32
N SER A 413 -18.26 -8.15 -37.99
CA SER A 413 -19.40 -8.42 -37.10
C SER A 413 -19.26 -7.63 -35.80
N VAL A 414 -20.35 -7.61 -35.02
CA VAL A 414 -20.43 -7.00 -33.69
C VAL A 414 -21.20 -7.94 -32.76
N TYR A 415 -20.97 -7.82 -31.46
CA TYR A 415 -21.69 -8.63 -30.46
C TYR A 415 -23.22 -8.43 -30.56
N PRO A 416 -24.06 -9.47 -30.49
CA PRO A 416 -23.76 -10.87 -30.12
C PRO A 416 -23.45 -11.80 -31.32
N HIS A 417 -23.17 -11.27 -32.50
CA HIS A 417 -22.98 -12.05 -33.72
C HIS A 417 -21.51 -12.40 -34.02
N VAL A 418 -20.60 -12.04 -33.13
CA VAL A 418 -19.16 -12.36 -33.24
C VAL A 418 -18.92 -13.84 -32.94
N SER A 419 -17.91 -14.41 -33.57
CA SER A 419 -17.43 -15.78 -33.36
C SER A 419 -15.92 -15.84 -33.47
N LEU A 420 -15.33 -16.98 -33.11
CA LEU A 420 -13.88 -17.22 -33.29
C LEU A 420 -13.41 -17.10 -34.76
N GLN A 421 -14.32 -17.15 -35.75
CA GLN A 421 -13.98 -16.97 -37.16
C GLN A 421 -14.18 -15.53 -37.67
N SER A 422 -14.70 -14.63 -36.83
CA SER A 422 -14.89 -13.23 -37.21
C SER A 422 -13.55 -12.56 -37.51
N GLY A 423 -13.50 -11.72 -38.54
CA GLY A 423 -12.32 -10.95 -38.87
C GLY A 423 -11.98 -9.98 -37.74
N THR A 424 -10.70 -9.95 -37.35
CA THR A 424 -10.20 -9.04 -36.30
C THR A 424 -9.02 -8.22 -36.80
N GLU A 425 -8.88 -7.03 -36.23
CA GLU A 425 -7.79 -6.12 -36.48
C GLU A 425 -7.09 -5.81 -35.15
N LEU A 426 -5.76 -6.03 -35.10
CA LEU A 426 -4.93 -5.56 -33.98
C LEU A 426 -4.82 -4.03 -34.04
N LEU A 427 -5.22 -3.38 -32.95
CA LEU A 427 -5.17 -1.93 -32.77
C LEU A 427 -3.93 -1.53 -31.97
N HIS A 428 -3.64 -2.25 -30.89
CA HIS A 428 -2.50 -1.97 -30.01
C HIS A 428 -1.98 -3.24 -29.34
N LEU A 429 -0.68 -3.31 -29.12
CA LEU A 429 -0.01 -4.38 -28.37
C LEU A 429 0.93 -3.75 -27.35
N ARG A 430 0.78 -4.12 -26.08
CA ARG A 430 1.67 -3.73 -25.00
C ARG A 430 2.29 -4.96 -24.33
N PRO A 431 3.61 -5.14 -24.42
CA PRO A 431 4.34 -6.06 -23.54
C PRO A 431 4.19 -5.62 -22.09
N ILE A 432 4.10 -6.58 -21.19
CA ILE A 432 4.06 -6.37 -19.74
C ILE A 432 5.42 -6.78 -19.18
N SER A 433 6.06 -5.91 -18.42
CA SER A 433 7.36 -6.23 -17.83
C SER A 433 7.20 -7.26 -16.69
N SER A 434 8.19 -8.15 -16.52
CA SER A 434 8.22 -9.03 -15.34
C SER A 434 8.67 -8.20 -14.13
N THR A 435 7.97 -8.30 -13.00
CA THR A 435 8.35 -7.59 -11.78
C THR A 435 8.04 -8.44 -10.57
N SER A 436 9.00 -8.55 -9.65
CA SER A 436 8.85 -9.30 -8.40
C SER A 436 7.96 -8.54 -7.42
N LEU A 437 7.12 -9.26 -6.67
CA LEU A 437 6.33 -8.73 -5.56
C LEU A 437 7.16 -7.89 -4.58
N GLU A 438 8.40 -8.31 -4.35
CA GLU A 438 9.40 -7.64 -3.50
C GLU A 438 9.63 -6.16 -3.84
N SER A 439 9.46 -5.77 -5.10
CA SER A 439 9.67 -4.38 -5.54
C SER A 439 8.44 -3.48 -5.38
N LEU A 440 7.31 -4.04 -4.94
CA LEU A 440 6.09 -3.29 -4.68
C LEU A 440 5.98 -2.92 -3.20
N PRO A 441 5.47 -1.73 -2.86
CA PRO A 441 5.23 -1.34 -1.48
C PRO A 441 4.37 -2.39 -0.73
N PRO A 442 4.65 -2.65 0.56
CA PRO A 442 3.93 -3.66 1.32
C PRO A 442 2.46 -3.30 1.53
N LEU A 443 1.61 -4.33 1.67
CA LEU A 443 0.23 -4.17 2.13
C LEU A 443 0.24 -3.96 3.65
N LEU A 444 -0.17 -2.78 4.10
CA LEU A 444 -0.29 -2.46 5.53
C LEU A 444 -1.72 -2.72 6.00
N ARG A 445 -1.86 -3.25 7.22
CA ARG A 445 -3.16 -3.57 7.82
C ARG A 445 -3.29 -2.86 9.15
N VAL A 446 -4.43 -2.21 9.41
CA VAL A 446 -4.76 -1.65 10.73
C VAL A 446 -6.13 -2.17 11.15
N GLY A 447 -6.27 -2.61 12.39
CA GLY A 447 -7.49 -3.27 12.87
C GLY A 447 -7.40 -4.79 12.84
N ARG A 448 -8.37 -5.46 13.47
CA ARG A 448 -8.33 -6.92 13.71
C ARG A 448 -7.00 -7.40 14.34
N GLY A 449 -6.43 -6.58 15.22
CA GLY A 449 -5.14 -6.82 15.86
C GLY A 449 -3.95 -6.16 15.17
N TRP A 450 -4.00 -5.85 13.87
CA TRP A 450 -2.85 -5.24 13.19
C TRP A 450 -2.70 -3.74 13.50
N LEU A 451 -1.45 -3.25 13.57
CA LEU A 451 -1.12 -1.85 13.86
C LEU A 451 -0.38 -1.18 12.71
N GLY A 452 -0.79 -1.38 11.47
CA GLY A 452 -0.20 -0.70 10.30
C GLY A 452 1.03 -1.40 9.73
N ASP A 453 1.24 -2.65 10.09
CA ASP A 453 2.32 -3.49 9.57
C ASP A 453 1.79 -4.49 8.54
N SER A 454 2.73 -5.15 7.86
CA SER A 454 2.45 -6.19 6.87
C SER A 454 2.68 -7.58 7.46
N SER A 455 1.99 -8.59 6.93
CA SER A 455 2.31 -9.99 7.18
C SER A 455 3.57 -10.45 6.43
N GLU A 456 4.20 -9.56 5.67
CA GLU A 456 5.44 -9.83 4.95
C GLU A 456 6.56 -8.90 5.43
N ILE A 457 7.69 -9.49 5.80
CA ILE A 457 8.91 -8.77 6.13
C ILE A 457 9.92 -9.04 5.03
N PHE A 458 10.43 -7.98 4.42
CA PHE A 458 11.44 -8.06 3.38
C PHE A 458 12.73 -7.40 3.85
N LEU A 459 13.80 -8.18 3.96
CA LEU A 459 15.11 -7.64 4.30
C LEU A 459 15.91 -7.37 3.01
N ASP A 460 16.22 -6.10 2.76
CA ASP A 460 16.92 -5.62 1.57
C ASP A 460 18.34 -5.11 1.84
N HIS A 461 18.72 -4.96 3.12
CA HIS A 461 20.08 -4.65 3.55
C HIS A 461 20.48 -5.41 4.83
N PHE A 462 21.78 -5.63 5.00
CA PHE A 462 22.34 -6.04 6.28
C PHE A 462 22.34 -4.86 7.23
N CYS A 463 21.95 -5.06 8.49
CA CYS A 463 22.07 -4.01 9.49
C CYS A 463 23.50 -3.98 10.04
N VAL A 464 24.09 -2.79 10.15
CA VAL A 464 25.52 -2.57 10.50
C VAL A 464 25.69 -1.76 11.79
N ASN A 465 24.61 -1.12 12.26
CA ASN A 465 24.59 -0.36 13.51
C ASN A 465 23.22 -0.52 14.20
N ALA A 466 23.12 -0.09 15.46
CA ALA A 466 21.89 -0.20 16.22
C ALA A 466 20.71 0.51 15.57
N LYS A 467 20.90 1.68 14.96
CA LYS A 467 19.80 2.41 14.32
C LYS A 467 19.22 1.64 13.13
N ASP A 468 20.08 0.98 12.36
CA ASP A 468 19.64 0.12 11.24
C ASP A 468 18.93 -1.14 11.78
N CYS A 469 19.50 -1.76 12.82
CA CYS A 469 18.93 -2.97 13.44
C CYS A 469 17.65 -2.68 14.27
N ASP A 470 17.44 -1.43 14.71
CA ASP A 470 16.28 -0.97 15.50
C ASP A 470 15.23 -0.27 14.62
N SER A 471 15.33 -0.40 13.30
CA SER A 471 14.41 0.25 12.36
C SER A 471 12.98 -0.31 12.47
N ASP A 472 11.99 0.59 12.47
CA ASP A 472 10.56 0.25 12.37
C ASP A 472 10.24 -0.58 11.10
N ARG A 473 11.06 -0.48 10.04
CA ARG A 473 10.89 -1.26 8.80
C ARG A 473 11.06 -2.77 9.00
N ASN A 474 11.79 -3.15 10.05
CA ASN A 474 12.12 -4.52 10.40
C ASN A 474 11.28 -5.03 11.58
N THR A 475 10.27 -4.26 11.99
CA THR A 475 9.44 -4.54 13.17
C THR A 475 7.98 -4.66 12.74
N VAL A 476 7.32 -5.74 13.16
CA VAL A 476 5.88 -5.95 13.00
C VAL A 476 5.22 -5.84 14.35
N GLU A 477 4.20 -4.98 14.44
CA GLU A 477 3.41 -4.74 15.64
C GLU A 477 1.96 -5.21 15.43
N TRP A 478 1.45 -5.92 16.43
CA TRP A 478 0.05 -6.30 16.49
C TRP A 478 -0.45 -6.32 17.93
N ARG A 479 -1.74 -6.55 18.09
CA ARG A 479 -2.43 -6.75 19.36
C ARG A 479 -3.21 -8.03 19.32
N SER A 480 -3.37 -8.61 20.49
CA SER A 480 -4.11 -9.85 20.64
C SER A 480 -5.27 -9.73 21.61
N ASP A 481 -6.31 -10.47 21.29
CA ASP A 481 -7.46 -10.73 22.14
C ASP A 481 -7.20 -11.85 23.17
N VAL A 482 -6.02 -12.47 23.14
CA VAL A 482 -5.57 -13.45 24.14
C VAL A 482 -4.31 -12.99 24.87
N SER A 483 -4.09 -13.49 26.09
CA SER A 483 -2.91 -13.14 26.90
C SER A 483 -1.62 -13.69 26.30
N SER A 484 -0.48 -13.03 26.58
CA SER A 484 0.87 -13.44 26.17
C SER A 484 1.22 -14.88 26.51
N ASP A 485 0.68 -15.40 27.62
CA ASP A 485 0.95 -16.74 28.14
C ASP A 485 0.18 -17.83 27.37
N SER A 486 -0.73 -17.43 26.48
CA SER A 486 -1.50 -18.31 25.61
C SER A 486 -0.97 -18.35 24.17
N PHE A 487 0.24 -17.86 23.91
CA PHE A 487 0.87 -17.93 22.59
C PHE A 487 1.88 -19.07 22.51
N VAL A 488 1.83 -19.82 21.41
CA VAL A 488 2.96 -20.65 20.97
C VAL A 488 3.38 -20.19 19.58
N TYR A 489 4.63 -19.74 19.48
CA TYR A 489 5.26 -19.45 18.19
C TYR A 489 5.77 -20.73 17.55
N LYS A 490 5.60 -20.81 16.24
CA LYS A 490 6.10 -21.87 15.38
C LYS A 490 6.77 -21.26 14.16
N SER A 491 7.61 -22.05 13.51
CA SER A 491 8.35 -21.63 12.32
C SER A 491 8.43 -22.75 11.29
N SER A 492 8.54 -22.40 10.01
CA SER A 492 8.74 -23.36 8.91
C SER A 492 10.17 -23.93 8.89
N LEU A 493 11.15 -23.14 9.35
CA LEU A 493 12.53 -23.59 9.51
C LEU A 493 12.82 -23.97 10.97
N THR A 494 13.78 -24.87 11.16
CA THR A 494 14.29 -25.21 12.50
C THR A 494 15.26 -24.12 12.94
N PRO A 495 15.10 -23.53 14.14
CA PRO A 495 16.06 -22.57 14.67
C PRO A 495 17.42 -23.23 14.93
N GLU A 496 18.50 -22.46 14.82
CA GLU A 496 19.82 -22.93 15.23
C GLU A 496 19.87 -23.10 16.76
N PRO A 497 20.55 -24.14 17.28
CA PRO A 497 20.56 -24.50 18.71
C PRO A 497 21.42 -23.55 19.59
N ARG A 498 21.44 -22.25 19.29
CA ARG A 498 22.24 -21.27 20.04
C ARG A 498 21.46 -20.73 21.23
N ASP A 499 21.77 -21.25 22.41
CA ASP A 499 21.24 -20.79 23.71
C ASP A 499 21.80 -19.44 24.22
N LEU A 500 22.64 -18.77 23.41
CA LEU A 500 23.50 -17.64 23.86
C LEU A 500 23.10 -16.27 23.30
N VAL A 501 22.03 -16.17 22.52
CA VAL A 501 21.58 -14.90 21.93
C VAL A 501 20.21 -14.58 22.50
N GLY A 502 19.94 -13.34 22.91
CA GLY A 502 18.61 -12.85 23.30
C GLY A 502 17.55 -12.88 22.18
N ALA A 503 17.79 -13.67 21.12
CA ALA A 503 17.04 -13.81 19.90
C ALA A 503 16.97 -15.27 19.46
N THR A 504 15.95 -15.62 18.67
CA THR A 504 15.93 -16.87 17.93
C THR A 504 16.70 -16.71 16.63
N VAL A 505 17.63 -17.63 16.37
CA VAL A 505 18.53 -17.58 15.20
C VAL A 505 18.03 -18.53 14.12
N PHE A 506 17.92 -18.05 12.88
CA PHE A 506 17.60 -18.87 11.72
C PHE A 506 18.67 -18.73 10.63
N LYS A 507 18.91 -19.81 9.88
CA LYS A 507 19.66 -19.77 8.62
C LYS A 507 18.70 -19.94 7.46
N ILE A 508 18.53 -18.87 6.67
CA ILE A 508 17.67 -18.87 5.49
C ILE A 508 18.49 -19.30 4.28
N PRO A 509 18.07 -20.33 3.53
CA PRO A 509 18.71 -20.70 2.27
C PRO A 509 18.53 -19.60 1.23
N VAL A 510 19.61 -19.22 0.54
CA VAL A 510 19.60 -18.20 -0.50
C VAL A 510 20.45 -18.58 -1.71
N LYS A 511 20.16 -17.95 -2.84
CA LYS A 511 21.00 -18.00 -4.06
C LYS A 511 21.68 -16.67 -4.31
N ARG A 512 22.91 -16.74 -4.82
CA ARG A 512 23.63 -15.56 -5.30
C ARG A 512 23.29 -15.32 -6.77
N GLN A 513 22.95 -14.09 -7.16
CA GLN A 513 22.46 -13.76 -8.51
C GLN A 513 23.39 -14.26 -9.64
N TRP A 514 24.70 -14.21 -9.43
CA TRP A 514 25.71 -14.60 -10.44
C TRP A 514 26.14 -16.07 -10.35
N ASP A 515 25.71 -16.78 -9.32
CA ASP A 515 25.93 -18.20 -9.13
C ASP A 515 24.66 -18.84 -8.57
N SER A 516 23.71 -19.07 -9.47
CA SER A 516 22.41 -19.67 -9.14
C SER A 516 22.48 -21.17 -8.88
N THR A 517 23.67 -21.77 -8.99
CA THR A 517 23.90 -23.21 -8.77
C THR A 517 24.41 -23.54 -7.38
N GLN A 518 25.05 -22.59 -6.70
CA GLN A 518 25.49 -22.74 -5.32
C GLN A 518 24.47 -22.15 -4.35
N GLU A 519 24.16 -22.91 -3.30
CA GLU A 519 23.33 -22.43 -2.19
C GLU A 519 24.23 -21.81 -1.11
N TYR A 520 23.77 -20.70 -0.56
CA TYR A 520 24.36 -20.03 0.58
C TYR A 520 23.31 -19.93 1.69
N SER A 521 23.73 -19.59 2.90
CA SER A 521 22.81 -19.33 4.01
C SER A 521 23.01 -17.93 4.56
N ILE A 522 21.92 -17.19 4.72
CA ILE A 522 21.93 -15.92 5.47
C ILE A 522 21.41 -16.19 6.88
N THR A 523 22.19 -15.80 7.87
CA THR A 523 21.80 -15.82 9.28
C THR A 523 20.93 -14.61 9.59
N ILE A 524 19.76 -14.85 10.16
CA ILE A 524 18.87 -13.80 10.67
C ILE A 524 18.58 -14.01 12.16
N LEU A 525 18.30 -12.91 12.84
CA LEU A 525 17.92 -12.87 14.25
C LEU A 525 16.48 -12.39 14.37
N ILE A 526 15.72 -13.07 15.23
CA ILE A 526 14.32 -12.73 15.49
C ILE A 526 14.09 -12.59 16.99
N THR A 527 13.66 -11.40 17.39
CA THR A 527 13.35 -11.05 18.78
C THR A 527 11.88 -10.72 18.92
N ARG A 528 11.29 -11.05 20.07
CA ARG A 528 9.96 -10.60 20.47
C ARG A 528 10.06 -9.62 21.64
N PHE A 529 9.18 -8.64 21.68
CA PHE A 529 9.02 -7.71 22.82
C PHE A 529 7.57 -7.22 22.92
N PHE A 530 7.21 -6.59 24.05
CA PHE A 530 5.85 -6.15 24.33
C PHE A 530 5.80 -4.65 24.68
N ASN A 531 4.67 -4.00 24.36
CA ASN A 531 4.28 -2.61 24.66
C ASN A 531 5.26 -1.49 24.27
N ASP A 532 6.39 -1.34 24.98
CA ASP A 532 7.28 -0.17 24.92
C ASP A 532 8.77 -0.49 24.75
N GLY A 533 9.11 -1.74 24.39
CA GLY A 533 10.41 -2.04 23.77
C GLY A 533 11.61 -2.12 24.71
N LYS A 534 11.40 -2.35 26.01
CA LYS A 534 12.50 -2.67 26.93
C LYS A 534 12.53 -4.17 27.20
N GLY A 535 13.39 -4.88 26.46
CA GLY A 535 13.66 -6.30 26.61
C GLY A 535 13.33 -7.08 25.35
N SER A 536 14.36 -7.54 24.64
CA SER A 536 14.24 -8.53 23.57
C SER A 536 14.29 -9.94 24.16
N SER A 537 13.24 -10.72 23.96
CA SER A 537 13.25 -12.16 24.26
C SER A 537 13.40 -12.97 22.97
N PRO A 538 13.98 -14.19 23.03
CA PRO A 538 13.91 -15.13 21.92
C PRO A 538 12.45 -15.43 21.56
N LEU A 539 12.16 -15.48 20.26
CA LEU A 539 10.82 -15.76 19.72
C LEU A 539 10.25 -17.09 20.25
N LEU A 540 11.06 -18.16 20.20
CA LEU A 540 10.66 -19.54 20.49
C LEU A 540 10.93 -19.98 21.94
N ALA A 541 11.22 -19.05 22.86
CA ALA A 541 11.40 -19.40 24.27
C ALA A 541 10.12 -20.06 24.83
N THR A 542 10.28 -21.25 25.42
CA THR A 542 9.19 -22.14 25.89
C THR A 542 8.43 -21.60 27.09
N ASP A 543 9.03 -20.69 27.86
CA ASP A 543 8.38 -19.99 28.96
C ASP A 543 8.32 -18.49 28.63
N PRO A 544 7.16 -17.83 28.78
CA PRO A 544 7.14 -16.37 28.82
C PRO A 544 8.03 -15.91 30.00
N PRO A 545 8.85 -14.85 29.83
CA PRO A 545 9.63 -14.31 30.93
C PRO A 545 8.72 -14.06 32.12
N GLN A 546 9.07 -14.60 33.30
CA GLN A 546 8.18 -14.63 34.45
C GLN A 546 7.92 -13.26 35.08
N ASP A 547 8.55 -12.18 34.63
CA ASP A 547 8.24 -10.82 35.06
C ASP A 547 8.65 -9.77 34.00
N ASP A 548 7.91 -8.66 34.01
CA ASP A 548 8.04 -7.39 33.29
C ASP A 548 7.32 -7.23 31.92
N GLY A 549 5.99 -7.43 31.95
CA GLY A 549 4.99 -6.73 31.11
C GLY A 549 4.64 -7.39 29.77
N SER A 550 3.45 -7.91 29.49
CA SER A 550 2.15 -7.87 30.17
C SER A 550 1.40 -9.17 29.87
N SER A 551 0.98 -9.90 30.91
CA SER A 551 0.04 -11.04 30.85
C SER A 551 -1.38 -10.65 30.40
N ASP A 552 -1.54 -9.45 29.83
CA ASP A 552 -2.81 -8.77 29.66
C ASP A 552 -3.34 -8.97 28.23
N ILE A 553 -4.65 -9.18 28.16
CA ILE A 553 -5.43 -9.08 26.92
C ILE A 553 -5.27 -7.64 26.38
N ASP A 554 -5.14 -7.48 25.06
CA ASP A 554 -4.86 -6.21 24.36
C ASP A 554 -3.43 -5.66 24.52
N ALA A 555 -2.44 -6.47 24.91
CA ALA A 555 -1.03 -6.07 24.85
C ALA A 555 -0.58 -5.76 23.40
N THR A 556 0.34 -4.80 23.22
CA THR A 556 1.04 -4.67 21.93
C THR A 556 2.17 -5.68 21.89
N HIS A 557 2.14 -6.55 20.89
CA HIS A 557 3.17 -7.53 20.60
C HIS A 557 4.00 -7.03 19.43
N CYS A 558 5.31 -7.24 19.53
CA CYS A 558 6.24 -6.85 18.49
C CYS A 558 7.17 -8.01 18.15
N ILE A 559 7.39 -8.23 16.86
CA ILE A 559 8.46 -9.08 16.34
C ILE A 559 9.40 -8.19 15.56
N ARG A 560 10.69 -8.36 15.79
CA ARG A 560 11.75 -7.72 15.01
C ARG A 560 12.60 -8.77 14.35
N VAL A 561 12.89 -8.54 13.07
CA VAL A 561 13.68 -9.44 12.22
C VAL A 561 14.84 -8.66 11.64
N VAL A 562 16.06 -9.09 11.90
CA VAL A 562 17.26 -8.43 11.38
C VAL A 562 18.22 -9.45 10.76
N ALA A 563 18.97 -9.00 9.76
CA ALA A 563 20.12 -9.71 9.22
C ALA A 563 21.38 -8.92 9.58
N PRO A 564 22.03 -9.20 10.73
CA PRO A 564 23.24 -8.49 11.13
C PRO A 564 24.36 -8.80 10.13
N TRP A 565 25.09 -7.78 9.69
CA TRP A 565 26.21 -7.96 8.78
C TRP A 565 27.27 -8.91 9.36
N GLU A 566 27.53 -8.82 10.66
CA GLU A 566 28.58 -9.55 11.38
C GLU A 566 28.36 -11.06 11.36
N MET A 567 27.11 -11.51 11.32
CA MET A 567 26.77 -12.94 11.26
C MET A 567 26.80 -13.49 9.82
N ASN A 568 27.08 -12.62 8.85
CA ASN A 568 27.00 -12.88 7.42
C ASN A 568 28.25 -12.40 6.66
N ASP A 569 29.28 -11.91 7.36
CA ASP A 569 30.49 -11.31 6.80
C ASP A 569 31.33 -12.28 5.94
N SER A 570 31.18 -13.58 6.20
CA SER A 570 31.81 -14.66 5.44
C SER A 570 31.22 -14.87 4.04
N LEU A 571 30.08 -14.25 3.72
CA LEU A 571 29.45 -14.39 2.40
C LEU A 571 30.24 -13.62 1.33
N PRO A 572 30.55 -14.27 0.18
CA PRO A 572 31.12 -13.56 -0.97
C PRO A 572 30.27 -12.35 -1.38
N GLY A 573 30.88 -11.22 -1.74
CA GLY A 573 30.10 -10.05 -2.12
C GLY A 573 29.24 -10.30 -3.37
N GLY A 574 27.98 -9.89 -3.34
CA GLY A 574 27.01 -10.15 -4.40
C GLY A 574 25.57 -9.94 -3.91
N LEU A 575 24.62 -10.01 -4.85
CA LEU A 575 23.19 -9.98 -4.53
C LEU A 575 22.71 -11.39 -4.21
N TYR A 576 22.05 -11.55 -3.06
CA TYR A 576 21.47 -12.79 -2.59
C TYR A 576 19.94 -12.68 -2.55
N SER A 577 19.23 -13.76 -2.83
CA SER A 577 17.77 -13.83 -2.70
C SER A 577 17.31 -15.16 -2.12
N SER A 578 16.31 -15.13 -1.23
CA SER A 578 15.63 -16.35 -0.76
C SER A 578 14.86 -17.03 -1.89
N PHE A 579 14.66 -18.34 -1.78
CA PHE A 579 13.78 -19.07 -2.71
C PHE A 579 12.31 -18.83 -2.33
N PRO A 580 11.37 -18.89 -3.27
CA PRO A 580 9.94 -18.86 -2.95
C PRO A 580 9.56 -19.90 -1.88
N ASP A 581 10.09 -21.12 -1.98
CA ASP A 581 9.82 -22.22 -1.05
C ASP A 581 10.76 -22.24 0.17
N ALA A 582 11.71 -21.31 0.26
CA ALA A 582 12.68 -21.20 1.35
C ALA A 582 12.53 -19.92 2.18
N ALA A 583 11.46 -19.14 1.95
CA ALA A 583 11.07 -18.06 2.83
C ALA A 583 10.81 -18.62 4.24
N LEU A 584 11.19 -17.86 5.27
CA LEU A 584 10.90 -18.26 6.64
C LEU A 584 9.47 -17.82 6.98
N GLU A 585 8.62 -18.79 7.28
CA GLU A 585 7.27 -18.53 7.80
C GLU A 585 7.30 -18.65 9.30
N ILE A 586 6.66 -17.71 9.99
CA ILE A 586 6.49 -17.67 11.43
C ILE A 586 5.03 -17.45 11.72
N TRP A 587 4.47 -18.23 12.63
CA TRP A 587 3.10 -18.00 13.07
C TRP A 587 2.96 -18.24 14.56
N ALA A 588 1.97 -17.58 15.15
CA ALA A 588 1.61 -17.77 16.55
C ALA A 588 0.21 -18.38 16.65
N GLU A 589 0.06 -19.39 17.51
CA GLU A 589 -1.21 -20.06 17.79
C GLU A 589 -1.67 -19.77 19.22
N ALA A 590 -2.98 -19.59 19.40
CA ALA A 590 -3.59 -19.53 20.71
C ALA A 590 -3.66 -20.94 21.34
N VAL A 591 -3.15 -21.10 22.56
CA VAL A 591 -3.25 -22.32 23.36
C VAL A 591 -4.46 -22.23 24.29
N GLY A 592 -5.27 -23.30 24.37
CA GLY A 592 -6.29 -23.41 25.42
C GLY A 592 -7.74 -23.08 25.05
N SER A 593 -8.11 -23.09 23.76
CA SER A 593 -9.52 -23.14 23.33
C SER A 593 -9.68 -24.19 22.23
N ASN A 594 -10.89 -24.69 21.99
CA ASN A 594 -11.20 -25.72 20.98
C ASN A 594 -10.89 -25.30 19.52
N SER A 595 -10.29 -24.12 19.33
CA SER A 595 -9.76 -23.61 18.08
C SER A 595 -8.27 -23.29 18.26
N ASN A 596 -7.39 -24.04 17.60
CA ASN A 596 -6.00 -23.63 17.35
C ASN A 596 -6.02 -22.45 16.37
N ARG A 597 -6.53 -21.28 16.80
CA ARG A 597 -6.64 -20.08 15.97
C ARG A 597 -5.25 -19.51 15.74
N ARG A 598 -4.88 -19.27 14.48
CA ARG A 598 -3.69 -18.47 14.12
C ARG A 598 -3.94 -17.00 14.49
N LEU A 599 -3.05 -16.45 15.31
CA LEU A 599 -3.13 -15.06 15.80
C LEU A 599 -2.35 -14.11 14.90
N ILE A 600 -1.20 -14.56 14.42
CA ILE A 600 -0.38 -13.87 13.44
C ILE A 600 0.34 -14.89 12.55
N GLU A 601 0.60 -14.50 11.31
CA GLU A 601 1.37 -15.24 10.33
C GLU A 601 2.25 -14.23 9.58
N LEU A 602 3.56 -14.51 9.54
CA LEU A 602 4.60 -13.66 8.98
C LEU A 602 5.42 -14.46 7.98
N ASN A 603 5.58 -13.92 6.79
CA ASN A 603 6.45 -14.45 5.75
C ASN A 603 7.68 -13.54 5.63
N ILE A 604 8.87 -14.11 5.87
CA ILE A 604 10.14 -13.40 5.84
C ILE A 604 10.91 -13.81 4.59
N SER A 605 11.16 -12.84 3.72
CA SER A 605 11.93 -12.99 2.48
C SER A 605 13.15 -12.08 2.48
N LEU A 606 14.18 -12.47 1.72
CA LEU A 606 15.48 -11.80 1.69
C LEU A 606 15.85 -11.42 0.27
N ARG A 607 16.35 -10.19 0.07
CA ARG A 607 17.12 -9.78 -1.11
C ARG A 607 18.27 -8.85 -0.73
N LEU A 608 19.37 -9.44 -0.28
CA LEU A 608 20.44 -8.74 0.40
C LEU A 608 21.66 -8.59 -0.50
N ILE A 609 22.27 -7.40 -0.51
CA ILE A 609 23.56 -7.18 -1.15
C ILE A 609 24.67 -7.33 -0.10
N SER A 610 25.55 -8.31 -0.29
CA SER A 610 26.80 -8.42 0.48
C SER A 610 27.91 -7.62 -0.21
N MET A 611 28.71 -6.89 0.58
CA MET A 611 29.94 -6.25 0.12
C MET A 611 31.14 -7.16 0.42
N THR A 612 32.07 -7.28 -0.53
CA THR A 612 33.33 -8.07 -0.35
C THR A 612 34.31 -7.46 0.63
N VAL A 613 34.08 -6.23 1.09
CA VAL A 613 34.96 -5.48 1.98
C VAL A 613 34.17 -5.17 3.24
N ALA A 614 34.70 -5.55 4.39
CA ALA A 614 34.11 -5.21 5.68
C ALA A 614 33.84 -3.68 5.76
N PRO A 615 32.68 -3.23 6.29
CA PRO A 615 32.39 -1.81 6.47
C PRO A 615 33.45 -1.07 7.30
N THR A 616 34.28 -1.81 8.06
CA THR A 616 35.48 -1.32 8.74
C THR A 616 36.62 -2.33 8.67
N SER A 617 37.86 -1.84 8.60
CA SER A 617 39.03 -2.65 8.97
C SER A 617 39.04 -2.81 10.49
N SER A 618 39.37 -4.00 11.00
CA SER A 618 39.46 -4.24 12.45
C SER A 618 40.30 -3.14 13.12
N PRO A 619 39.91 -2.63 14.30
CA PRO A 619 40.72 -1.68 15.04
C PRO A 619 42.16 -2.18 15.13
N ILE A 620 43.11 -1.42 14.59
CA ILE A 620 44.52 -1.76 14.69
C ILE A 620 45.00 -1.29 16.05
N GLN A 621 45.54 -2.22 16.83
CA GLN A 621 46.10 -1.97 18.15
C GLN A 621 47.00 -0.73 18.13
N LYS A 622 46.55 0.38 18.71
CA LYS A 622 47.38 1.58 18.84
C LYS A 622 48.58 1.22 19.72
N GLY A 623 49.79 1.51 19.23
CA GLY A 623 51.00 1.42 20.03
C GLY A 623 50.80 2.19 21.33
N THR A 624 51.24 1.61 22.45
CA THR A 624 51.06 2.16 23.79
C THR A 624 51.49 3.63 23.80
N PRO A 625 50.61 4.60 24.15
CA PRO A 625 51.00 6.00 24.19
C PRO A 625 52.13 6.20 25.21
N LEU A 626 53.11 7.04 24.85
CA LEU A 626 54.07 7.56 25.84
C LEU A 626 53.29 8.24 26.97
N PRO A 627 53.74 8.12 28.24
CA PRO A 627 53.00 8.64 29.39
C PRO A 627 52.81 10.16 29.25
N SER A 628 51.57 10.56 28.99
CA SER A 628 51.11 11.95 29.00
C SER A 628 50.54 12.27 30.38
N PRO A 629 50.80 13.46 30.96
CA PRO A 629 50.24 13.87 32.25
C PRO A 629 48.76 14.26 32.21
N GLN A 630 48.08 14.15 31.07
CA GLN A 630 46.62 14.33 30.98
C GLN A 630 45.90 12.98 30.99
N PRO A 631 44.77 12.84 31.72
CA PRO A 631 43.95 11.65 31.64
C PRO A 631 43.48 11.47 30.20
N VAL A 632 43.96 10.42 29.53
CA VAL A 632 43.45 10.04 28.21
C VAL A 632 42.03 9.54 28.44
N GLN A 633 41.05 10.22 27.85
CA GLN A 633 39.66 9.75 27.86
C GLN A 633 39.65 8.36 27.22
N MET A 634 39.24 7.34 27.99
CA MET A 634 39.10 5.99 27.47
C MET A 634 37.91 5.99 26.51
N LEU A 635 38.19 5.66 25.26
CA LEU A 635 37.19 5.56 24.21
C LEU A 635 36.96 4.08 23.88
N TRP A 636 35.70 3.73 23.69
CA TRP A 636 35.26 2.38 23.36
C TRP A 636 34.91 2.29 21.88
N TYR A 637 35.26 1.16 21.28
CA TYR A 637 35.07 0.84 19.87
C TYR A 637 34.52 -0.57 19.78
N ILE A 638 33.58 -0.84 18.88
CA ILE A 638 33.08 -2.19 18.68
C ILE A 638 34.17 -3.05 18.02
N ASP A 639 34.48 -4.21 18.63
CA ASP A 639 35.21 -5.29 17.98
C ASP A 639 34.19 -6.33 17.51
N TRP A 640 33.93 -6.31 16.21
CA TRP A 640 32.96 -7.20 15.56
C TRP A 640 33.37 -8.68 15.55
N LYS A 641 34.65 -9.02 15.81
CA LYS A 641 35.09 -10.42 15.93
C LYS A 641 34.84 -10.98 17.32
N LEU A 642 35.03 -10.14 18.33
CA LEU A 642 34.83 -10.51 19.73
C LEU A 642 33.39 -10.25 20.19
N PHE A 643 32.57 -9.62 19.36
CA PHE A 643 31.23 -9.16 19.69
C PHE A 643 31.21 -8.36 21.00
N THR A 644 32.24 -7.53 21.24
CA THR A 644 32.35 -6.72 22.45
C THR A 644 33.00 -5.39 22.13
N CYS A 645 32.70 -4.37 22.92
CA CYS A 645 33.42 -3.11 22.81
C CYS A 645 34.78 -3.20 23.51
N VAL A 646 35.82 -2.72 22.83
CA VAL A 646 37.23 -2.69 23.25
C VAL A 646 37.74 -1.25 23.30
N THR A 647 38.91 -1.00 23.91
CA THR A 647 39.43 0.36 24.12
C THR A 647 40.62 0.73 23.22
N ASP A 648 41.13 -0.22 22.43
CA ASP A 648 42.34 -0.11 21.63
C ASP A 648 42.07 0.11 20.12
N GLY A 649 41.00 0.84 19.79
CA GLY A 649 40.56 1.07 18.41
C GLY A 649 40.77 2.47 17.82
N GLU A 650 40.43 2.60 16.53
CA GLU A 650 40.44 3.87 15.80
C GLU A 650 39.03 4.25 15.34
N SER A 651 38.69 5.54 15.45
CA SER A 651 37.39 6.04 15.04
C SER A 651 37.25 5.99 13.52
N THR A 652 36.16 5.42 13.04
CA THR A 652 35.75 5.49 11.63
C THR A 652 34.33 6.04 11.52
N ALA A 653 33.83 6.25 10.30
CA ALA A 653 32.43 6.62 10.08
C ALA A 653 31.44 5.54 10.60
N TRP A 654 31.88 4.30 10.73
CA TRP A 654 31.05 3.13 11.03
C TRP A 654 31.37 2.48 12.40
N ALA A 655 32.48 2.87 13.03
CA ALA A 655 32.85 2.53 14.40
C ALA A 655 33.31 3.82 15.09
N PRO A 656 32.38 4.74 15.41
CA PRO A 656 32.72 5.96 16.12
C PRO A 656 33.22 5.61 17.53
N ALA A 657 33.99 6.53 18.11
CA ALA A 657 34.46 6.39 19.48
C ALA A 657 33.33 6.73 20.47
N TYR A 658 33.15 5.89 21.50
CA TYR A 658 32.17 6.11 22.57
C TYR A 658 32.85 6.34 23.92
N GLU A 659 32.21 7.12 24.79
CA GLU A 659 32.75 7.41 26.12
C GLU A 659 32.57 6.25 27.12
N SER A 660 31.68 5.30 26.82
CA SER A 660 31.44 4.13 27.66
C SER A 660 31.24 2.84 26.85
N LYS A 661 31.60 1.70 27.46
CA LYS A 661 31.35 0.36 26.89
C LYS A 661 29.86 0.14 26.63
N HIS A 662 29.03 0.63 27.54
CA HIS A 662 27.58 0.49 27.47
C HIS A 662 27.02 1.24 26.26
N ASP A 663 27.41 2.49 26.03
CA ASP A 663 26.93 3.28 24.88
C ASP A 663 27.42 2.68 23.56
N CYS A 664 28.64 2.17 23.53
CA CYS A 664 29.17 1.44 22.39
C CYS A 664 28.36 0.17 22.10
N CYS A 665 28.13 -0.66 23.12
CA CYS A 665 27.36 -1.89 23.00
C CYS A 665 25.91 -1.62 22.62
N HIS A 666 25.28 -0.61 23.21
CA HIS A 666 23.93 -0.20 22.85
C HIS A 666 23.87 0.34 21.41
N SER A 667 24.92 1.03 20.94
CA SER A 667 24.94 1.62 19.60
C SER A 667 25.26 0.63 18.47
N HIS A 668 25.81 -0.54 18.78
CA HIS A 668 26.20 -1.53 17.78
C HIS A 668 25.46 -2.87 17.92
N MET A 669 25.05 -3.20 19.13
CA MET A 669 24.46 -4.49 19.51
C MET A 669 23.13 -4.25 20.25
N ALA A 670 22.30 -3.31 19.79
CA ALA A 670 21.01 -3.00 20.45
C ALA A 670 20.09 -4.22 20.63
N TYR A 671 20.29 -5.27 19.82
CA TYR A 671 19.57 -6.53 19.92
C TYR A 671 20.12 -7.48 21.01
N ASP A 672 21.34 -7.26 21.52
CA ASP A 672 21.98 -8.08 22.56
C ASP A 672 23.11 -7.30 23.28
N VAL A 673 22.73 -6.30 24.05
CA VAL A 673 23.67 -5.43 24.77
C VAL A 673 24.43 -6.22 25.84
N GLU A 674 23.79 -7.19 26.49
CA GLU A 674 24.42 -7.99 27.57
C GLU A 674 25.56 -8.87 27.04
N LEU A 675 25.38 -9.52 25.88
CA LEU A 675 26.46 -10.25 25.20
C LEU A 675 27.66 -9.35 24.94
N CYS A 676 27.41 -8.14 24.43
CA CYS A 676 28.47 -7.17 24.18
C CYS A 676 29.15 -6.68 25.46
N MET A 677 28.41 -6.59 26.55
CA MET A 677 28.97 -6.26 27.85
C MET A 677 29.83 -7.39 28.41
N GLY A 678 29.70 -8.63 27.89
CA GLY A 678 30.45 -9.81 28.28
C GLY A 678 29.87 -10.50 29.50
N LYS A 679 28.54 -10.48 29.63
CA LYS A 679 27.78 -11.05 30.74
C LYS A 679 27.00 -12.29 30.33
#